data_AF-A0A5P1A0A4-F1
#
_entry.id   AF-A0A5P1A0A4-F1
#
_cell.length_a   1.000
_cell.length_b   1.000
_cell.length_c   1.000
_cell.angle_alpha   90.00
_cell.angle_beta   90.00
_cell.angle_gamma   90.00
#
_symmetry.space_group_name_H-M   'P 1'
#
loop_
_entity.id
_entity.type
_entity.pdbx_description
1 polymer ?
#
loop_
_entity_poly.entity_id
_entity_poly.type
_entity_poly.pdbx_seq_one_letter_code
_entity_poly.pdbx_strand_id
1 'polypeptide(L)'
;HHVVGTMGGGSGGGSSGGGEDIDKQSLKHVLDSIGKKVYDEIVKNDAEKYKKALKGKLSFASIFVEETVSSLDPCELDYTKRLNGKRHPCGNRQTVRFSDEYGGQCTHNRIKDNEKVDNKCGACAPYRRLHLCDYNLEKMGTKKIYNTHKLLAEVCLAAKYEGESLKNYHAQYQAKNTDFKTNICTELARSFADLGDIVRGKDLYLGDKGEKKKLDDSLKKIFGDIYEELKKDVTNGEIEARYKDDAKGGDFFKLREDWWDANRSTIWEAITCDGRLAGAHYFRGTCGSGKTGTLTPSRCRCEGAKSANAGKGSGDVNIVPTYFDYVPQFLRWFEEWAEDFCRKRKHKLEDAIKNCRDDSKNLYCSGNGYDCVKTIRGDEHFVEGECHKCSVSCKPFVKWIDNQKLEFEKQKKKYADEIKKKDQKKTTITTTHGTINNMYVNVFYNKLQEHYPSVDAFLELLSKEKICKDEPQAGDKKASKVDFTKDETNGTFCRTEICEPCPWCGLQNVRPPWQAKPESTCRKDEIRNFDESNSTKIELLDKNTSGTSIVEKLGGLCNNSNIKYQEWKCYYKKEDKKKDIMRINDCILQDEKKNKPRERTIHSFNSLFWQWVTEMFEDSIKWRKEHSECINKKETKCIRKCKKPCDCFKNWVERKTKEWQQVKAHYEKIDFEGFGRYWTFEYLLKEDYFPKIKAPYEKVISVQEFIKEMEEIIKQNEGNTDVTKEDNSIKDLLDHEQKEAQKCTSIHNVDPCPKKTTKTCQ
;
A
#
# COMPACT_ATOMS: atom_id res chain seq x y z
N HIS A 1 -36.11 39.69 -13.48
CA HIS A 1 -35.95 39.17 -14.86
C HIS A 1 -35.24 37.84 -14.81
N HIS A 2 -35.98 36.76 -15.07
CA HIS A 2 -35.47 35.41 -15.24
C HIS A 2 -34.76 35.28 -16.58
N VAL A 3 -33.55 34.70 -16.58
CA VAL A 3 -33.01 34.04 -17.77
C VAL A 3 -32.57 32.64 -17.35
N VAL A 4 -33.28 31.69 -17.94
CA VAL A 4 -33.15 30.23 -17.82
C VAL A 4 -32.00 29.79 -18.73
N GLY A 5 -30.99 29.11 -18.17
CA GLY A 5 -29.96 28.41 -18.93
C GLY A 5 -30.27 26.92 -18.97
N THR A 6 -30.84 26.47 -20.08
CA THR A 6 -31.24 25.09 -20.39
C THR A 6 -30.07 24.10 -20.33
N MET A 7 -30.27 23.02 -19.56
CA MET A 7 -29.51 21.77 -19.66
C MET A 7 -29.87 21.06 -20.97
N GLY A 8 -28.90 20.92 -21.88
CA GLY A 8 -29.01 20.07 -23.06
C GLY A 8 -28.44 18.68 -22.79
N GLY A 9 -29.31 17.71 -22.52
CA GLY A 9 -28.98 16.30 -22.59
C GLY A 9 -28.86 15.86 -24.05
N GLY A 10 -27.67 15.45 -24.46
CA GLY A 10 -27.41 14.83 -25.76
C GLY A 10 -27.15 13.33 -25.59
N SER A 11 -28.19 12.52 -25.81
CA SER A 11 -28.05 11.09 -26.09
C SER A 11 -27.48 10.92 -27.49
N GLY A 12 -26.19 10.59 -27.57
CA GLY A 12 -25.52 10.20 -28.81
C GLY A 12 -25.23 8.71 -28.81
N GLY A 13 -26.20 7.91 -29.28
CA GLY A 13 -26.00 6.52 -29.63
C GLY A 13 -25.09 6.41 -30.86
N GLY A 14 -23.82 6.14 -30.64
CA GLY A 14 -22.84 5.81 -31.68
C GLY A 14 -22.46 4.34 -31.58
N SER A 15 -23.07 3.51 -32.42
CA SER A 15 -22.62 2.15 -32.68
C SER A 15 -21.30 2.21 -33.45
N SER A 16 -20.17 2.01 -32.77
CA SER A 16 -18.86 1.83 -33.41
C SER A 16 -18.46 0.35 -33.32
N GLY A 17 -18.34 -0.28 -34.49
CA GLY A 17 -18.15 -1.72 -34.67
C GLY A 17 -16.93 -2.32 -33.98
N GLY A 18 -17.15 -3.48 -33.37
CA GLY A 18 -16.16 -4.27 -32.65
C GLY A 18 -15.27 -5.16 -33.53
N GLY A 19 -13.97 -4.92 -33.44
CA GLY A 19 -13.05 -5.91 -32.86
C GLY A 19 -12.58 -5.37 -31.51
N GLU A 20 -12.34 -6.21 -30.50
CA GLU A 20 -11.60 -5.77 -29.31
C GLU A 20 -10.17 -5.43 -29.79
N ASP A 21 -9.92 -4.16 -30.14
CA ASP A 21 -8.59 -3.63 -30.43
C ASP A 21 -7.83 -3.55 -29.11
N ILE A 22 -7.35 -4.72 -28.66
CA ILE A 22 -6.63 -4.93 -27.39
C ILE A 22 -5.45 -3.94 -27.28
N ASP A 23 -4.86 -3.55 -28.41
CA ASP A 23 -3.68 -2.68 -28.48
C ASP A 23 -3.98 -1.20 -28.16
N LYS A 24 -5.26 -0.82 -28.07
CA LYS A 24 -5.71 0.53 -27.65
C LYS A 24 -6.29 0.59 -26.23
N GLN A 25 -6.30 -0.51 -25.50
CA GLN A 25 -6.96 -0.62 -24.19
C GLN A 25 -5.96 -0.49 -23.03
N SER A 26 -6.47 -0.36 -21.80
CA SER A 26 -5.63 -0.31 -20.59
C SER A 26 -5.07 -1.70 -20.25
N LEU A 27 -4.00 -1.80 -19.45
CA LEU A 27 -3.41 -3.10 -19.08
C LEU A 27 -4.46 -4.03 -18.45
N LYS A 28 -5.28 -3.55 -17.51
CA LYS A 28 -6.37 -4.37 -16.94
C LYS A 28 -7.33 -4.93 -17.99
N HIS A 29 -7.63 -4.18 -19.05
CA HIS A 29 -8.49 -4.68 -20.13
C HIS A 29 -7.81 -5.81 -20.90
N VAL A 30 -6.53 -5.64 -21.25
CA VAL A 30 -5.72 -6.65 -21.93
C VAL A 30 -5.65 -7.92 -21.09
N LEU A 31 -5.32 -7.79 -19.79
CA LEU A 31 -5.24 -8.92 -18.87
C LEU A 31 -6.58 -9.65 -18.78
N ASP A 32 -7.70 -8.92 -18.61
CA ASP A 32 -9.03 -9.53 -18.54
C ASP A 32 -9.44 -10.24 -19.85
N SER A 33 -9.11 -9.65 -21.01
CA SER A 33 -9.42 -10.25 -22.32
C SER A 33 -8.61 -11.53 -22.56
N ILE A 34 -7.32 -11.54 -22.22
CA ILE A 34 -6.51 -12.78 -22.28
C ILE A 34 -7.02 -13.81 -21.27
N GLY A 35 -7.39 -13.40 -20.05
CA GLY A 35 -8.00 -14.27 -19.05
C GLY A 35 -9.28 -14.93 -19.57
N LYS A 36 -10.11 -14.18 -20.30
CA LYS A 36 -11.29 -14.72 -21.00
C LYS A 36 -10.92 -15.75 -22.05
N LYS A 37 -9.91 -15.49 -22.88
CA LYS A 37 -9.43 -16.47 -23.88
C LYS A 37 -8.96 -17.77 -23.22
N VAL A 38 -8.20 -17.67 -22.12
CA VAL A 38 -7.79 -18.84 -21.33
C VAL A 38 -9.00 -19.61 -20.78
N TYR A 39 -9.98 -18.90 -20.24
CA TYR A 39 -11.21 -19.50 -19.74
C TYR A 39 -11.99 -20.24 -20.83
N ASP A 40 -12.29 -19.55 -21.93
CA ASP A 40 -13.13 -20.07 -23.01
C ASP A 40 -12.47 -21.24 -23.76
N GLU A 41 -11.15 -21.20 -23.95
CA GLU A 41 -10.42 -22.23 -24.70
C GLU A 41 -10.09 -23.46 -23.85
N ILE A 42 -9.69 -23.27 -22.58
CA ILE A 42 -9.14 -24.34 -21.74
C ILE A 42 -10.11 -24.76 -20.66
N VAL A 43 -10.57 -23.83 -19.83
CA VAL A 43 -11.26 -24.15 -18.56
C VAL A 43 -12.69 -24.58 -18.80
N LYS A 44 -13.43 -23.81 -19.63
CA LYS A 44 -14.84 -24.03 -19.88
C LYS A 44 -15.10 -25.45 -20.39
N ASN A 45 -14.29 -25.91 -21.35
CA ASN A 45 -14.49 -27.20 -21.99
C ASN A 45 -14.02 -28.38 -21.12
N ASP A 46 -12.97 -28.20 -20.32
CA ASP A 46 -12.41 -29.28 -19.50
C ASP A 46 -13.29 -29.66 -18.30
N ALA A 47 -14.08 -28.72 -17.76
CA ALA A 47 -14.82 -28.88 -16.51
C ALA A 47 -16.30 -29.25 -16.68
N GLU A 48 -16.93 -29.03 -17.85
CA GLU A 48 -18.39 -29.17 -18.04
C GLU A 48 -18.95 -30.51 -17.54
N LYS A 49 -18.25 -31.61 -17.81
CA LYS A 49 -18.70 -32.97 -17.44
C LYS A 49 -18.82 -33.18 -15.93
N TYR A 50 -18.04 -32.46 -15.12
CA TYR A 50 -17.94 -32.67 -13.66
C TYR A 50 -18.54 -31.52 -12.84
N LYS A 51 -18.83 -30.40 -13.51
CA LYS A 51 -19.39 -29.18 -12.92
C LYS A 51 -20.63 -29.43 -12.07
N LYS A 52 -21.54 -30.31 -12.51
CA LYS A 52 -22.77 -30.64 -11.78
C LYS A 52 -22.51 -31.29 -10.42
N ALA A 53 -21.51 -32.18 -10.34
CA ALA A 53 -21.16 -32.86 -9.09
C ALA A 53 -20.42 -31.91 -8.12
N LEU A 54 -19.64 -30.99 -8.66
CA LEU A 54 -18.88 -30.01 -7.89
C LEU A 54 -19.69 -28.78 -7.50
N LYS A 55 -20.84 -28.54 -8.13
CA LYS A 55 -21.68 -27.38 -7.85
C LYS A 55 -22.20 -27.44 -6.42
N GLY A 56 -21.74 -26.49 -5.60
CA GLY A 56 -22.24 -26.26 -4.26
C GLY A 56 -23.68 -25.74 -4.30
N LYS A 57 -24.47 -26.10 -3.29
CA LYS A 57 -25.85 -25.66 -3.10
C LYS A 57 -25.97 -25.18 -1.67
N LEU A 58 -26.20 -23.89 -1.47
CA LEU A 58 -26.24 -23.29 -0.13
C LEU A 58 -27.31 -23.94 0.77
N SER A 59 -28.42 -24.40 0.19
CA SER A 59 -29.46 -25.18 0.89
C SER A 59 -28.95 -26.42 1.63
N PHE A 60 -27.89 -27.06 1.12
CA PHE A 60 -27.36 -28.31 1.67
C PHE A 60 -26.19 -28.06 2.64
N ALA A 61 -25.79 -26.82 2.86
CA ALA A 61 -24.73 -26.48 3.82
C ALA A 61 -25.19 -26.64 5.30
N SER A 62 -26.51 -26.72 5.56
CA SER A 62 -27.14 -26.73 6.90
C SER A 62 -27.33 -28.09 7.55
N ILE A 63 -27.31 -29.19 6.79
CA ILE A 63 -28.13 -30.35 7.18
C ILE A 63 -27.61 -31.09 8.44
N PHE A 64 -26.36 -30.88 8.89
CA PHE A 64 -25.80 -31.67 10.02
C PHE A 64 -24.84 -30.95 10.98
N VAL A 65 -25.06 -29.66 11.29
CA VAL A 65 -24.44 -29.00 12.47
C VAL A 65 -25.45 -27.98 13.01
N GLU A 66 -25.49 -27.74 14.33
CA GLU A 66 -26.32 -26.77 15.07
C GLU A 66 -26.28 -25.30 14.59
N GLU A 67 -25.72 -25.01 13.42
CA GLU A 67 -25.61 -23.71 12.76
C GLU A 67 -26.50 -23.75 11.51
N THR A 68 -27.80 -23.46 11.66
CA THR A 68 -28.78 -23.45 10.55
C THR A 68 -28.35 -22.48 9.44
N VAL A 69 -28.45 -22.92 8.18
CA VAL A 69 -28.38 -22.02 7.01
C VAL A 69 -29.58 -21.10 7.12
N SER A 70 -29.32 -19.80 7.33
CA SER A 70 -30.39 -18.80 7.42
C SER A 70 -30.97 -18.40 6.08
N SER A 71 -30.33 -18.75 4.95
CA SER A 71 -30.83 -18.42 3.61
C SER A 71 -30.18 -19.20 2.45
N LEU A 72 -30.95 -19.35 1.37
CA LEU A 72 -30.51 -19.82 0.05
C LEU A 72 -29.78 -18.75 -0.76
N ASP A 73 -29.98 -17.48 -0.41
CA ASP A 73 -29.34 -16.34 -1.06
C ASP A 73 -27.94 -16.10 -0.44
N PRO A 74 -26.85 -16.13 -1.23
CA PRO A 74 -25.51 -15.77 -0.73
C PRO A 74 -25.46 -14.38 -0.08
N CYS A 75 -26.36 -13.46 -0.45
CA CYS A 75 -26.46 -12.12 0.12
C CYS A 75 -27.04 -12.09 1.54
N GLU A 76 -27.77 -13.12 1.94
CA GLU A 76 -28.39 -13.21 3.26
C GLU A 76 -27.54 -14.03 4.26
N LEU A 77 -26.34 -14.47 3.86
CA LEU A 77 -25.41 -15.17 4.75
C LEU A 77 -24.94 -14.28 5.91
N ASP A 78 -25.03 -14.80 7.14
CA ASP A 78 -24.74 -14.07 8.37
C ASP A 78 -23.75 -14.84 9.25
N TYR A 79 -22.62 -14.20 9.59
CA TYR A 79 -21.58 -14.80 10.42
C TYR A 79 -22.02 -15.00 11.88
N THR A 80 -22.95 -14.18 12.39
CA THR A 80 -23.42 -14.27 13.78
C THR A 80 -24.20 -15.55 13.99
N LYS A 81 -25.08 -15.88 13.03
CA LYS A 81 -25.89 -17.09 12.99
C LYS A 81 -25.07 -18.34 12.66
N ARG A 82 -24.03 -18.19 11.84
CA ARG A 82 -23.24 -19.33 11.36
C ARG A 82 -22.02 -19.67 12.21
N LEU A 83 -21.49 -18.74 13.01
CA LEU A 83 -20.19 -18.90 13.68
C LEU A 83 -20.17 -18.44 15.16
N ASN A 84 -21.33 -18.30 15.81
CA ASN A 84 -21.49 -17.78 17.17
C ASN A 84 -20.70 -16.47 17.41
N GLY A 85 -20.60 -15.62 16.37
CA GLY A 85 -19.88 -14.34 16.40
C GLY A 85 -18.34 -14.41 16.49
N LYS A 86 -17.72 -15.59 16.60
CA LYS A 86 -16.28 -15.73 16.92
C LYS A 86 -15.31 -15.66 15.72
N ARG A 87 -15.83 -15.68 14.49
CA ARG A 87 -15.04 -15.84 13.25
C ARG A 87 -15.47 -14.87 12.14
N HIS A 88 -15.71 -13.61 12.47
CA HIS A 88 -16.03 -12.58 11.47
C HIS A 88 -14.99 -12.60 10.33
N PRO A 89 -15.37 -12.62 9.03
CA PRO A 89 -14.42 -12.78 7.93
C PRO A 89 -13.31 -11.71 7.89
N CYS A 90 -13.63 -10.48 8.25
CA CYS A 90 -12.65 -9.38 8.37
C CYS A 90 -12.01 -9.28 9.76
N GLY A 91 -12.15 -10.30 10.61
CA GLY A 91 -11.56 -10.32 11.96
C GLY A 91 -10.03 -10.24 11.90
N ASN A 92 -9.43 -9.44 12.78
CA ASN A 92 -7.98 -9.17 12.78
C ASN A 92 -7.43 -8.61 11.45
N ARG A 93 -8.27 -7.89 10.68
CA ARG A 93 -7.84 -7.12 9.51
C ARG A 93 -7.83 -5.63 9.84
N GLN A 94 -7.01 -4.88 9.12
CA GLN A 94 -7.00 -3.41 9.25
C GLN A 94 -8.34 -2.83 8.82
N THR A 95 -8.78 -1.77 9.50
CA THR A 95 -9.98 -1.01 9.17
C THR A 95 -9.72 0.03 8.09
N VAL A 96 -8.86 -0.28 7.13
CA VAL A 96 -8.53 0.55 5.96
C VAL A 96 -8.26 -0.41 4.80
N ARG A 97 -8.83 -0.11 3.62
CA ARG A 97 -8.63 -0.89 2.39
C ARG A 97 -7.88 -0.14 1.30
N PHE A 98 -8.08 1.18 1.25
CA PHE A 98 -7.40 2.10 0.36
C PHE A 98 -6.61 3.07 1.22
N SER A 99 -5.32 3.20 0.97
CA SER A 99 -4.46 4.06 1.78
C SER A 99 -3.33 4.68 0.98
N ASP A 100 -3.06 5.96 1.27
CA ASP A 100 -1.87 6.70 0.83
C ASP A 100 -0.64 6.45 1.70
N GLU A 101 -0.86 5.81 2.84
CA GLU A 101 0.11 5.63 3.91
C GLU A 101 0.61 4.18 3.97
N TYR A 102 -0.26 3.20 3.76
CA TYR A 102 0.15 1.80 3.73
C TYR A 102 0.49 1.34 2.31
N GLY A 103 1.58 0.60 2.18
CA GLY A 103 2.05 -0.02 0.94
C GLY A 103 1.74 -1.51 0.88
N GLY A 104 2.10 -2.12 -0.24
CA GLY A 104 2.10 -3.57 -0.39
C GLY A 104 3.25 -4.23 0.40
N GLN A 105 3.41 -5.53 0.21
CA GLN A 105 4.51 -6.30 0.77
C GLN A 105 5.26 -7.01 -0.35
N CYS A 106 6.59 -6.92 -0.37
CA CYS A 106 7.43 -7.46 -1.44
C CYS A 106 8.50 -8.44 -0.92
N THR A 107 8.59 -8.73 0.38
CA THR A 107 9.70 -9.52 0.93
C THR A 107 9.57 -11.03 0.66
N HIS A 108 10.72 -11.72 0.57
CA HIS A 108 10.77 -13.17 0.36
C HIS A 108 10.05 -14.00 1.43
N ASN A 109 10.13 -13.59 2.69
CA ASN A 109 9.47 -14.26 3.81
C ASN A 109 7.94 -14.04 3.84
N ARG A 110 7.39 -13.22 2.93
CA ARG A 110 5.96 -12.89 2.85
C ARG A 110 5.33 -13.34 1.54
N ILE A 111 6.13 -13.67 0.53
CA ILE A 111 5.65 -14.07 -0.80
C ILE A 111 6.40 -15.33 -1.24
N LYS A 112 5.66 -16.41 -1.51
CA LYS A 112 6.21 -17.74 -1.81
C LYS A 112 7.20 -17.75 -2.97
N ASP A 113 6.89 -16.95 -3.99
CA ASP A 113 7.59 -16.91 -5.28
C ASP A 113 8.74 -15.87 -5.32
N ASN A 114 9.07 -15.31 -4.15
CA ASN A 114 10.20 -14.40 -3.96
C ASN A 114 11.30 -15.19 -3.24
N GLU A 115 12.08 -16.03 -3.92
CA GLU A 115 12.91 -17.03 -3.23
C GLU A 115 14.29 -16.52 -2.75
N LYS A 116 14.68 -15.29 -3.10
CA LYS A 116 16.02 -14.76 -2.81
C LYS A 116 16.02 -13.79 -1.63
N VAL A 117 16.97 -14.00 -0.71
CA VAL A 117 17.25 -13.10 0.43
C VAL A 117 17.57 -11.68 -0.03
N ASP A 118 18.15 -11.54 -1.23
CA ASP A 118 18.49 -10.23 -1.82
C ASP A 118 17.26 -9.36 -2.12
N ASN A 119 16.05 -9.94 -2.11
CA ASN A 119 14.79 -9.29 -2.44
C ASN A 119 14.78 -8.55 -3.80
N LYS A 120 15.73 -8.82 -4.71
CA LYS A 120 15.92 -8.09 -5.98
C LYS A 120 14.99 -8.54 -7.11
N CYS A 121 14.29 -9.66 -6.96
CA CYS A 121 13.32 -10.18 -7.92
C CYS A 121 12.10 -10.72 -7.16
N GLY A 122 10.90 -10.47 -7.69
CA GLY A 122 9.67 -11.05 -7.15
C GLY A 122 8.42 -10.18 -7.31
N ALA A 123 7.31 -10.68 -6.79
CA ALA A 123 6.03 -9.99 -6.77
C ALA A 123 5.88 -9.11 -5.53
N CYS A 124 4.89 -8.21 -5.57
CA CYS A 124 4.50 -7.35 -4.45
C CYS A 124 2.99 -7.50 -4.19
N ALA A 125 2.60 -8.05 -3.04
CA ALA A 125 1.20 -8.20 -2.66
C ALA A 125 0.61 -6.83 -2.30
N PRO A 126 -0.46 -6.37 -2.97
CA PRO A 126 -1.04 -5.05 -2.74
C PRO A 126 -1.74 -4.98 -1.37
N TYR A 127 -1.88 -3.77 -0.83
CA TYR A 127 -2.42 -3.56 0.53
C TYR A 127 -3.82 -4.17 0.72
N ARG A 128 -4.68 -4.11 -0.31
CA ARG A 128 -5.98 -4.78 -0.35
C ARG A 128 -5.85 -6.28 -0.08
N ARG A 129 -4.96 -6.97 -0.81
CA ARG A 129 -4.70 -8.41 -0.65
C ARG A 129 -4.21 -8.74 0.76
N LEU A 130 -3.31 -7.93 1.34
CA LEU A 130 -2.77 -8.17 2.70
C LEU A 130 -3.88 -8.27 3.75
N HIS A 131 -4.99 -7.58 3.52
CA HIS A 131 -6.07 -7.47 4.49
C HIS A 131 -7.40 -8.11 4.06
N LEU A 132 -7.43 -8.88 2.96
CA LEU A 132 -8.60 -9.64 2.48
C LEU A 132 -9.42 -10.27 3.64
N CYS A 133 -10.75 -10.18 3.60
CA CYS A 133 -11.65 -10.78 4.61
C CYS A 133 -11.74 -12.31 4.50
N ASP A 134 -10.68 -13.02 4.87
CA ASP A 134 -10.58 -14.49 4.82
C ASP A 134 -10.32 -15.14 6.20
N TYR A 135 -10.55 -14.42 7.30
CA TYR A 135 -10.29 -14.93 8.65
C TYR A 135 -11.18 -16.15 9.01
N ASN A 136 -12.41 -16.22 8.50
CA ASN A 136 -13.26 -17.38 8.70
C ASN A 136 -12.65 -18.64 8.04
N LEU A 137 -12.02 -18.48 6.88
CA LEU A 137 -11.33 -19.55 6.16
C LEU A 137 -10.10 -20.02 6.96
N GLU A 138 -9.30 -19.11 7.51
CA GLU A 138 -8.15 -19.47 8.37
C GLU A 138 -8.53 -20.31 9.60
N LYS A 139 -9.80 -20.25 10.00
CA LYS A 139 -10.34 -20.97 11.16
C LYS A 139 -11.18 -22.19 10.78
N MET A 140 -11.26 -22.55 9.51
CA MET A 140 -12.13 -23.62 9.04
C MET A 140 -11.64 -25.03 9.43
N GLY A 141 -10.31 -25.21 9.62
CA GLY A 141 -9.74 -26.49 10.07
C GLY A 141 -10.19 -26.96 11.46
N THR A 142 -10.94 -26.13 12.20
CA THR A 142 -11.59 -26.51 13.47
C THR A 142 -12.98 -27.14 13.29
N LYS A 143 -13.48 -27.21 12.05
CA LYS A 143 -14.82 -27.70 11.71
C LYS A 143 -14.74 -28.84 10.69
N LYS A 144 -15.75 -29.72 10.69
CA LYS A 144 -15.85 -30.82 9.72
C LYS A 144 -16.47 -30.32 8.41
N ILE A 145 -15.62 -29.89 7.48
CA ILE A 145 -15.99 -29.54 6.10
C ILE A 145 -15.52 -30.68 5.20
N TYR A 146 -16.46 -31.39 4.61
CA TYR A 146 -16.18 -32.61 3.84
C TYR A 146 -16.90 -32.64 2.49
N ASN A 147 -17.69 -31.61 2.15
CA ASN A 147 -18.44 -31.56 0.91
C ASN A 147 -18.40 -30.17 0.27
N THR A 148 -18.75 -30.13 -1.02
CA THR A 148 -18.74 -28.89 -1.83
C THR A 148 -19.66 -27.80 -1.25
N HIS A 149 -20.81 -28.17 -0.70
CA HIS A 149 -21.81 -27.24 -0.19
C HIS A 149 -21.31 -26.43 1.02
N LYS A 150 -20.65 -27.11 1.98
CA LYS A 150 -20.10 -26.46 3.17
C LYS A 150 -18.92 -25.55 2.83
N LEU A 151 -18.04 -25.97 1.92
CA LEU A 151 -16.94 -25.14 1.44
C LEU A 151 -17.47 -23.89 0.73
N LEU A 152 -18.48 -24.04 -0.13
CA LEU A 152 -19.12 -22.91 -0.82
C LEU A 152 -19.64 -21.87 0.17
N ALA A 153 -20.32 -22.30 1.22
CA ALA A 153 -20.85 -21.39 2.23
C ALA A 153 -19.76 -20.61 2.98
N GLU A 154 -18.61 -21.22 3.29
CA GLU A 154 -17.47 -20.51 3.90
C GLU A 154 -16.85 -19.47 2.94
N VAL A 155 -16.68 -19.83 1.67
CA VAL A 155 -16.10 -18.95 0.65
C VAL A 155 -17.05 -17.79 0.31
N CYS A 156 -18.34 -18.05 0.16
CA CYS A 156 -19.35 -16.99 -0.03
C CYS A 156 -19.42 -16.05 1.17
N LEU A 157 -19.25 -16.55 2.40
CA LEU A 157 -19.21 -15.70 3.58
C LEU A 157 -17.99 -14.77 3.56
N ALA A 158 -16.81 -15.28 3.18
CA ALA A 158 -15.62 -14.44 3.00
C ALA A 158 -15.84 -13.37 1.91
N ALA A 159 -16.37 -13.80 0.75
CA ALA A 159 -16.65 -12.94 -0.39
C ALA A 159 -17.63 -11.81 -0.05
N LYS A 160 -18.76 -12.12 0.62
CA LYS A 160 -19.76 -11.11 1.03
C LYS A 160 -19.15 -10.00 1.87
N TYR A 161 -18.47 -10.38 2.95
CA TYR A 161 -17.90 -9.39 3.88
C TYR A 161 -16.71 -8.63 3.29
N GLU A 162 -15.95 -9.25 2.37
CA GLU A 162 -14.94 -8.53 1.58
C GLU A 162 -15.59 -7.46 0.69
N GLY A 163 -16.67 -7.80 -0.01
CA GLY A 163 -17.42 -6.86 -0.86
C GLY A 163 -18.00 -5.67 -0.07
N GLU A 164 -18.65 -5.96 1.07
CA GLU A 164 -19.17 -4.93 1.99
C GLU A 164 -18.05 -4.02 2.51
N SER A 165 -16.91 -4.60 2.89
CA SER A 165 -15.74 -3.88 3.35
C SER A 165 -15.20 -2.93 2.28
N LEU A 166 -14.85 -3.45 1.09
CA LEU A 166 -14.31 -2.66 0.00
C LEU A 166 -15.23 -1.52 -0.40
N LYS A 167 -16.53 -1.76 -0.52
CA LYS A 167 -17.50 -0.73 -0.90
C LYS A 167 -17.58 0.40 0.14
N ASN A 168 -17.51 0.09 1.43
CA ASN A 168 -17.52 1.10 2.48
C ASN A 168 -16.25 1.96 2.43
N TYR A 169 -15.08 1.33 2.37
CA TYR A 169 -13.81 2.05 2.35
C TYR A 169 -13.57 2.80 1.04
N HIS A 170 -14.03 2.26 -0.09
CA HIS A 170 -13.98 2.92 -1.39
C HIS A 170 -14.76 4.24 -1.36
N ALA A 171 -16.02 4.20 -0.91
CA ALA A 171 -16.85 5.41 -0.79
C ALA A 171 -16.24 6.44 0.18
N GLN A 172 -15.73 5.98 1.33
CA GLN A 172 -15.07 6.85 2.31
C GLN A 172 -13.79 7.49 1.78
N TYR A 173 -13.04 6.77 0.94
CA TYR A 173 -11.80 7.24 0.34
C TYR A 173 -12.11 8.22 -0.80
N GLN A 174 -13.08 7.89 -1.67
CA GLN A 174 -13.56 8.77 -2.75
C GLN A 174 -14.11 10.10 -2.24
N ALA A 175 -14.84 10.10 -1.12
CA ALA A 175 -15.36 11.32 -0.51
C ALA A 175 -14.26 12.29 -0.04
N LYS A 176 -13.06 11.78 0.29
CA LYS A 176 -11.91 12.59 0.69
C LYS A 176 -10.94 12.88 -0.48
N ASN A 177 -11.02 12.11 -1.56
CA ASN A 177 -10.14 12.18 -2.72
C ASN A 177 -11.00 12.21 -3.99
N THR A 178 -11.45 13.40 -4.39
CA THR A 178 -12.40 13.57 -5.51
C THR A 178 -11.83 13.13 -6.86
N ASP A 179 -10.51 13.02 -6.95
CA ASP A 179 -9.80 12.52 -8.12
C ASP A 179 -9.61 10.98 -8.11
N PHE A 180 -9.98 10.30 -7.01
CA PHE A 180 -10.06 8.85 -6.96
C PHE A 180 -11.23 8.34 -7.80
N LYS A 181 -10.92 7.94 -9.04
CA LYS A 181 -11.88 7.44 -10.02
C LYS A 181 -11.76 5.93 -10.27
N THR A 182 -11.12 5.20 -9.36
CA THR A 182 -11.02 3.74 -9.45
C THR A 182 -12.42 3.12 -9.41
N ASN A 183 -12.71 2.26 -10.38
CA ASN A 183 -14.00 1.59 -10.47
C ASN A 183 -14.09 0.49 -9.41
N ILE A 184 -15.10 0.56 -8.52
CA ILE A 184 -15.33 -0.43 -7.45
C ILE A 184 -15.44 -1.87 -7.98
N CYS A 185 -16.02 -2.08 -9.16
CA CYS A 185 -16.10 -3.41 -9.76
C CYS A 185 -14.70 -4.00 -10.08
N THR A 186 -13.69 -3.15 -10.32
CA THR A 186 -12.30 -3.58 -10.52
C THR A 186 -11.71 -4.11 -9.20
N GLU A 187 -11.96 -3.41 -8.10
CA GLU A 187 -11.52 -3.82 -6.76
C GLU A 187 -12.17 -5.14 -6.32
N LEU A 188 -13.48 -5.29 -6.60
CA LEU A 188 -14.20 -6.54 -6.36
C LEU A 188 -13.65 -7.67 -7.24
N ALA A 189 -13.31 -7.41 -8.50
CA ALA A 189 -12.68 -8.38 -9.40
C ALA A 189 -11.28 -8.82 -8.93
N ARG A 190 -10.47 -7.89 -8.43
CA ARG A 190 -9.15 -8.18 -7.83
C ARG A 190 -9.28 -9.06 -6.58
N SER A 191 -10.20 -8.73 -5.66
CA SER A 191 -10.44 -9.56 -4.46
C SER A 191 -11.08 -10.91 -4.78
N PHE A 192 -11.97 -10.98 -5.78
CA PHE A 192 -12.53 -12.25 -6.26
C PHE A 192 -11.45 -13.18 -6.82
N ALA A 193 -10.53 -12.65 -7.64
CA ALA A 193 -9.43 -13.42 -8.20
C ALA A 193 -8.46 -13.91 -7.12
N ASP A 194 -8.16 -13.08 -6.11
CA ASP A 194 -7.32 -13.49 -4.98
C ASP A 194 -7.99 -14.55 -4.10
N LEU A 195 -9.30 -14.46 -3.85
CA LEU A 195 -10.07 -15.53 -3.19
C LEU A 195 -10.01 -16.83 -4.00
N GLY A 196 -10.12 -16.73 -5.33
CA GLY A 196 -9.97 -17.86 -6.22
C GLY A 196 -8.59 -18.49 -6.14
N ASP A 197 -7.53 -17.69 -6.09
CA ASP A 197 -6.17 -18.20 -5.97
C ASP A 197 -5.89 -18.84 -4.61
N ILE A 198 -6.50 -18.35 -3.53
CA ILE A 198 -6.45 -19.01 -2.21
C ILE A 198 -7.06 -20.40 -2.32
N VAL A 199 -8.29 -20.51 -2.84
CA VAL A 199 -8.99 -21.81 -2.96
C VAL A 199 -8.22 -22.78 -3.84
N ARG A 200 -7.68 -22.29 -4.97
CA ARG A 200 -6.99 -23.10 -5.99
C ARG A 200 -5.54 -23.46 -5.68
N GLY A 201 -5.00 -22.96 -4.57
CA GLY A 201 -3.59 -23.19 -4.21
C GLY A 201 -2.61 -22.44 -5.12
N LYS A 202 -3.05 -21.32 -5.71
CA LYS A 202 -2.26 -20.41 -6.56
C LYS A 202 -1.72 -19.20 -5.79
N ASP A 203 -2.32 -18.87 -4.64
CA ASP A 203 -2.00 -17.67 -3.90
C ASP A 203 -0.56 -17.67 -3.37
N LEU A 204 0.14 -16.58 -3.66
CA LEU A 204 1.56 -16.36 -3.37
C LEU A 204 1.78 -15.76 -1.98
N TYR A 205 0.76 -15.22 -1.31
CA TYR A 205 0.92 -14.51 -0.04
C TYR A 205 0.99 -15.47 1.16
N LEU A 206 2.01 -15.32 2.00
CA LEU A 206 2.26 -16.20 3.16
C LEU A 206 1.61 -15.71 4.46
N GLY A 207 1.19 -14.45 4.51
CA GLY A 207 0.76 -13.82 5.76
C GLY A 207 1.91 -13.56 6.73
N ASP A 208 1.56 -13.16 7.94
CA ASP A 208 2.53 -12.65 8.90
C ASP A 208 3.08 -13.72 9.85
N LYS A 209 2.28 -14.75 10.14
CA LYS A 209 2.50 -15.75 11.21
C LYS A 209 2.21 -17.17 10.73
N GLY A 210 2.33 -17.40 9.42
CA GLY A 210 2.08 -18.71 8.77
C GLY A 210 0.61 -19.11 8.71
N GLU A 211 -0.32 -18.20 8.96
CA GLU A 211 -1.76 -18.44 8.86
C GLU A 211 -2.20 -18.85 7.46
N LYS A 212 -1.58 -18.31 6.41
CA LYS A 212 -1.93 -18.67 5.02
C LYS A 212 -1.45 -20.06 4.64
N LYS A 213 -0.32 -20.52 5.21
CA LYS A 213 0.12 -21.91 5.07
C LYS A 213 -0.88 -22.87 5.71
N LYS A 214 -1.30 -22.60 6.94
CA LYS A 214 -2.31 -23.40 7.65
C LYS A 214 -3.66 -23.44 6.92
N LEU A 215 -4.03 -22.31 6.31
CA LEU A 215 -5.21 -22.21 5.47
C LEU A 215 -5.10 -23.15 4.26
N ASP A 216 -3.98 -23.12 3.54
CA ASP A 216 -3.77 -24.02 2.39
C ASP A 216 -3.74 -25.50 2.80
N ASP A 217 -3.08 -25.85 3.90
CA ASP A 217 -3.09 -27.21 4.45
C ASP A 217 -4.51 -27.67 4.81
N SER A 218 -5.33 -26.76 5.34
CA SER A 218 -6.75 -27.04 5.64
C SER A 218 -7.55 -27.25 4.36
N LEU A 219 -7.30 -26.46 3.30
CA LEU A 219 -7.92 -26.67 1.99
C LEU A 219 -7.52 -28.03 1.40
N LYS A 220 -6.25 -28.45 1.50
CA LYS A 220 -5.78 -29.78 1.01
C LYS A 220 -6.60 -30.90 1.63
N LYS A 221 -6.76 -30.84 2.95
CA LYS A 221 -7.57 -31.80 3.70
C LYS A 221 -9.03 -31.79 3.26
N ILE A 222 -9.65 -30.60 3.17
CA ILE A 222 -11.06 -30.48 2.77
C ILE A 222 -11.30 -31.02 1.36
N PHE A 223 -10.39 -30.74 0.42
CA PHE A 223 -10.52 -31.25 -0.94
C PHE A 223 -10.29 -32.77 -1.01
N GLY A 224 -9.45 -33.34 -0.15
CA GLY A 224 -9.37 -34.79 0.04
C GLY A 224 -10.66 -35.40 0.57
N ASP A 225 -11.29 -34.77 1.56
CA ASP A 225 -12.58 -35.21 2.09
C ASP A 225 -13.69 -35.10 1.03
N ILE A 226 -13.72 -33.99 0.26
CA ILE A 226 -14.65 -33.80 -0.87
C ILE A 226 -14.45 -34.89 -1.92
N TYR A 227 -13.21 -35.23 -2.26
CA TYR A 227 -12.91 -36.29 -3.23
C TYR A 227 -13.47 -37.65 -2.78
N GLU A 228 -13.29 -38.01 -1.50
CA GLU A 228 -13.84 -39.27 -0.96
C GLU A 228 -15.37 -39.27 -0.89
N GLU A 229 -16.02 -38.14 -0.63
CA GLU A 229 -17.48 -38.05 -0.72
C GLU A 229 -17.99 -38.18 -2.17
N LEU A 230 -17.34 -37.50 -3.13
CA LEU A 230 -17.73 -37.59 -4.54
C LEU A 230 -17.60 -39.02 -5.09
N LYS A 231 -16.65 -39.80 -4.59
CA LYS A 231 -16.50 -41.23 -4.93
C LYS A 231 -17.66 -42.09 -4.44
N LYS A 232 -18.37 -41.69 -3.38
CA LYS A 232 -19.54 -42.43 -2.87
C LYS A 232 -20.77 -42.21 -3.73
N ASP A 233 -20.93 -41.01 -4.27
CA ASP A 233 -22.13 -40.60 -5.01
C ASP A 233 -22.08 -40.96 -6.51
N VAL A 234 -20.90 -41.20 -7.09
CA VAL A 234 -20.72 -41.45 -8.53
C VAL A 234 -20.32 -42.91 -8.78
N THR A 235 -21.26 -43.71 -9.27
CA THR A 235 -21.11 -45.16 -9.52
C THR A 235 -20.14 -45.54 -10.64
N ASN A 236 -19.64 -44.60 -11.44
CA ASN A 236 -18.99 -44.88 -12.73
C ASN A 236 -17.47 -44.67 -12.78
N GLY A 237 -16.78 -44.47 -11.64
CA GLY A 237 -15.31 -44.36 -11.59
C GLY A 237 -14.70 -43.12 -12.29
N GLU A 238 -15.51 -42.27 -12.92
CA GLU A 238 -15.03 -41.12 -13.71
C GLU A 238 -14.40 -40.00 -12.87
N ILE A 239 -14.90 -39.78 -11.65
CA ILE A 239 -14.33 -38.83 -10.67
C ILE A 239 -12.95 -39.33 -10.23
N GLU A 240 -12.85 -40.61 -9.89
CA GLU A 240 -11.59 -41.24 -9.52
C GLU A 240 -10.60 -41.15 -10.69
N ALA A 241 -11.00 -41.51 -11.90
CA ALA A 241 -10.15 -41.42 -13.08
C ALA A 241 -9.64 -39.99 -13.34
N ARG A 242 -10.47 -38.96 -13.13
CA ARG A 242 -10.09 -37.56 -13.38
C ARG A 242 -9.09 -37.02 -12.34
N TYR A 243 -9.25 -37.38 -11.07
CA TYR A 243 -8.49 -36.79 -9.95
C TYR A 243 -7.56 -37.78 -9.25
N LYS A 244 -7.31 -38.96 -9.84
CA LYS A 244 -6.40 -39.98 -9.28
C LYS A 244 -5.00 -39.45 -8.98
N ASP A 245 -4.44 -38.65 -9.89
CA ASP A 245 -3.10 -38.10 -9.71
C ASP A 245 -3.06 -36.94 -8.71
N ASP A 246 -4.14 -36.15 -8.64
CA ASP A 246 -4.39 -35.17 -7.60
C ASP A 246 -4.38 -35.81 -6.21
N ALA A 247 -5.04 -36.97 -6.06
CA ALA A 247 -5.10 -37.72 -4.81
C ALA A 247 -3.74 -38.28 -4.39
N LYS A 248 -2.89 -38.70 -5.33
CA LYS A 248 -1.51 -39.13 -5.03
C LYS A 248 -0.65 -37.98 -4.54
N GLY A 249 -0.82 -36.78 -5.11
CA GLY A 249 -0.07 -35.58 -4.73
C GLY A 249 -0.57 -34.94 -3.44
N GLY A 250 -1.84 -35.14 -3.07
CA GLY A 250 -2.46 -34.59 -1.86
C GLY A 250 -2.81 -33.10 -1.94
N ASP A 251 -2.42 -32.42 -3.02
CA ASP A 251 -2.71 -31.00 -3.23
C ASP A 251 -4.10 -30.75 -3.84
N PHE A 252 -4.60 -31.70 -4.64
CA PHE A 252 -5.90 -31.64 -5.33
C PHE A 252 -6.08 -30.43 -6.25
N PHE A 253 -5.03 -30.00 -6.97
CA PHE A 253 -5.07 -28.79 -7.79
C PHE A 253 -6.12 -28.82 -8.90
N LYS A 254 -6.25 -29.92 -9.64
CA LYS A 254 -7.25 -30.05 -10.70
C LYS A 254 -8.68 -30.04 -10.13
N LEU A 255 -8.91 -30.77 -9.02
CA LEU A 255 -10.21 -30.76 -8.33
C LEU A 255 -10.57 -29.36 -7.81
N ARG A 256 -9.58 -28.62 -7.29
CA ARG A 256 -9.78 -27.24 -6.84
C ARG A 256 -10.11 -26.27 -7.98
N GLU A 257 -9.45 -26.40 -9.13
CA GLU A 257 -9.75 -25.60 -10.32
C GLU A 257 -11.18 -25.82 -10.80
N ASP A 258 -11.58 -27.09 -10.95
CA ASP A 258 -12.93 -27.45 -11.39
C ASP A 258 -13.99 -27.02 -10.37
N TRP A 259 -13.69 -27.13 -9.07
CA TRP A 259 -14.58 -26.67 -8.01
C TRP A 259 -14.77 -25.15 -8.06
N TRP A 260 -13.69 -24.39 -8.26
CA TRP A 260 -13.78 -22.94 -8.41
C TRP A 260 -14.66 -22.59 -9.61
N ASP A 261 -14.41 -23.13 -10.80
CA ASP A 261 -15.22 -22.86 -11.99
C ASP A 261 -16.72 -23.17 -11.77
N ALA A 262 -17.02 -24.33 -11.16
CA ALA A 262 -18.39 -24.70 -10.84
C ALA A 262 -19.09 -23.67 -9.93
N ASN A 263 -18.35 -23.00 -9.04
CA ASN A 263 -18.92 -22.19 -7.96
C ASN A 263 -18.68 -20.68 -8.11
N ARG A 264 -17.82 -20.25 -9.04
CA ARG A 264 -17.36 -18.86 -9.20
C ARG A 264 -18.52 -17.87 -9.40
N SER A 265 -19.61 -18.29 -10.05
CA SER A 265 -20.83 -17.47 -10.20
C SER A 265 -21.48 -17.14 -8.86
N THR A 266 -21.72 -18.13 -8.00
CA THR A 266 -22.32 -17.92 -6.67
C THR A 266 -21.42 -17.09 -5.76
N ILE A 267 -20.09 -17.24 -5.89
CA ILE A 267 -19.11 -16.46 -5.13
C ILE A 267 -19.07 -15.00 -5.62
N TRP A 268 -19.16 -14.78 -6.94
CA TRP A 268 -19.28 -13.44 -7.52
C TRP A 268 -20.57 -12.76 -7.06
N GLU A 269 -21.67 -13.52 -6.96
CA GLU A 269 -22.90 -13.02 -6.37
C GLU A 269 -22.65 -12.52 -4.94
N ALA A 270 -22.05 -13.36 -4.09
CA ALA A 270 -21.76 -13.01 -2.70
C ALA A 270 -20.97 -11.70 -2.56
N ILE A 271 -19.88 -11.51 -3.33
CA ILE A 271 -19.03 -10.30 -3.24
C ILE A 271 -19.71 -9.03 -3.78
N THR A 272 -20.80 -9.15 -4.54
CA THR A 272 -21.51 -8.02 -5.18
C THR A 272 -22.92 -7.79 -4.60
N CYS A 273 -23.22 -8.32 -3.42
CA CYS A 273 -24.56 -8.31 -2.83
C CYS A 273 -25.14 -6.94 -2.47
N ASP A 274 -24.28 -5.97 -2.17
CA ASP A 274 -24.68 -4.68 -1.61
C ASP A 274 -25.60 -3.86 -2.55
N GLY A 275 -26.71 -3.35 -2.02
CA GLY A 275 -27.66 -2.54 -2.78
C GLY A 275 -27.06 -1.26 -3.37
N ARG A 276 -26.02 -0.71 -2.75
CA ARG A 276 -25.33 0.51 -3.19
C ARG A 276 -24.52 0.30 -4.47
N LEU A 277 -24.34 -0.95 -4.92
CA LEU A 277 -23.74 -1.27 -6.20
C LEU A 277 -24.76 -1.19 -7.36
N ALA A 278 -26.01 -0.79 -7.13
CA ALA A 278 -27.05 -0.76 -8.18
C ALA A 278 -26.64 -0.01 -9.47
N GLY A 279 -25.88 1.08 -9.36
CA GLY A 279 -25.34 1.81 -10.52
C GLY A 279 -23.88 1.48 -10.89
N ALA A 280 -23.31 0.40 -10.33
CA ALA A 280 -21.94 0.01 -10.59
C ALA A 280 -21.85 -0.89 -11.82
N HIS A 281 -21.00 -0.51 -12.78
CA HIS A 281 -20.78 -1.22 -14.03
C HIS A 281 -19.33 -1.74 -14.11
N TYR A 282 -19.14 -3.01 -14.47
CA TYR A 282 -17.82 -3.56 -14.78
C TYR A 282 -17.21 -2.82 -15.98
N PHE A 283 -15.89 -2.62 -15.97
CA PHE A 283 -15.25 -1.70 -16.92
C PHE A 283 -15.25 -2.22 -18.37
N ARG A 284 -15.33 -3.55 -18.57
CA ARG A 284 -15.36 -4.20 -19.88
C ARG A 284 -16.76 -4.69 -20.23
N GLY A 285 -17.13 -4.57 -21.51
CA GLY A 285 -18.42 -5.02 -22.04
C GLY A 285 -18.47 -6.54 -22.22
N THR A 286 -18.56 -7.28 -21.12
CA THR A 286 -18.46 -8.76 -21.12
C THR A 286 -19.79 -9.48 -21.10
N CYS A 287 -20.90 -8.76 -20.96
CA CYS A 287 -22.23 -9.35 -20.92
C CYS A 287 -22.75 -9.58 -22.34
N GLY A 288 -22.84 -10.85 -22.75
CA GLY A 288 -23.18 -11.26 -24.13
C GLY A 288 -22.04 -12.00 -24.81
N SER A 289 -22.15 -12.24 -26.12
CA SER A 289 -21.16 -13.01 -26.90
C SER A 289 -20.68 -12.24 -28.13
N GLY A 290 -19.40 -12.41 -28.48
CA GLY A 290 -18.81 -11.77 -29.66
C GLY A 290 -18.93 -10.24 -29.64
N LYS A 291 -19.48 -9.67 -30.71
CA LYS A 291 -19.58 -8.20 -30.93
C LYS A 291 -20.73 -7.52 -30.19
N THR A 292 -21.55 -8.27 -29.44
CA THR A 292 -22.71 -7.74 -28.69
C THR A 292 -22.44 -7.58 -27.20
N GLY A 293 -21.17 -7.66 -26.78
CA GLY A 293 -20.75 -7.48 -25.40
C GLY A 293 -21.17 -6.11 -24.85
N THR A 294 -21.98 -6.12 -23.79
CA THR A 294 -22.46 -4.92 -23.09
C THR A 294 -21.83 -4.82 -21.71
N LEU A 295 -21.78 -3.60 -21.17
CA LEU A 295 -21.42 -3.40 -19.76
C LEU A 295 -22.48 -4.07 -18.88
N THR A 296 -22.07 -4.54 -17.70
CA THR A 296 -23.01 -5.07 -16.71
C THR A 296 -24.08 -4.04 -16.39
N PRO A 297 -25.39 -4.35 -16.43
CA PRO A 297 -26.42 -3.33 -16.20
C PRO A 297 -26.50 -2.83 -14.76
N SER A 298 -26.16 -3.64 -13.77
CA SER A 298 -26.14 -3.24 -12.36
C SER A 298 -25.28 -4.17 -11.51
N ARG A 299 -24.85 -3.70 -10.33
CA ARG A 299 -24.13 -4.47 -9.31
C ARG A 299 -22.89 -5.21 -9.81
N CYS A 300 -22.22 -4.70 -10.84
CA CYS A 300 -21.11 -5.40 -11.48
C CYS A 300 -21.48 -6.83 -11.95
N ARG A 301 -22.73 -7.09 -12.34
CA ARG A 301 -23.21 -8.41 -12.79
C ARG A 301 -23.82 -8.35 -14.18
N CYS A 302 -23.57 -9.37 -14.99
CA CYS A 302 -24.36 -9.58 -16.20
C CYS A 302 -25.79 -10.02 -15.85
N GLU A 303 -26.72 -9.85 -16.79
CA GLU A 303 -28.10 -10.29 -16.58
C GLU A 303 -28.15 -11.81 -16.41
N GLY A 304 -28.69 -12.21 -15.27
CA GLY A 304 -28.71 -13.60 -14.84
C GLY A 304 -29.21 -13.72 -13.42
N ALA A 305 -30.32 -14.45 -13.25
CA ALA A 305 -30.99 -14.76 -11.99
C ALA A 305 -31.55 -13.57 -11.16
N LYS A 306 -32.23 -12.62 -11.82
CA LYS A 306 -33.29 -11.83 -11.16
C LYS A 306 -34.59 -11.89 -11.96
N SER A 307 -35.28 -13.02 -11.87
CA SER A 307 -36.73 -12.98 -11.68
C SER A 307 -37.04 -13.92 -10.51
N ALA A 308 -38.13 -13.67 -9.80
CA ALA A 308 -38.54 -14.33 -8.55
C ALA A 308 -38.81 -15.85 -8.63
N ASN A 309 -38.22 -16.57 -9.59
CA ASN A 309 -38.39 -17.99 -9.88
C ASN A 309 -37.04 -18.74 -9.90
N ALA A 310 -36.17 -18.49 -8.93
CA ALA A 310 -34.94 -19.26 -8.73
C ALA A 310 -35.27 -20.67 -8.24
N GLY A 311 -35.60 -21.57 -9.17
CA GLY A 311 -35.91 -22.97 -8.85
C GLY A 311 -36.16 -23.89 -10.04
N LYS A 312 -36.26 -23.40 -11.29
CA LYS A 312 -36.57 -24.25 -12.45
C LYS A 312 -35.76 -23.84 -13.68
N GLY A 313 -34.58 -24.44 -13.87
CA GLY A 313 -33.85 -24.34 -15.14
C GLY A 313 -32.37 -24.73 -15.03
N SER A 314 -31.94 -25.67 -15.86
CA SER A 314 -30.58 -26.22 -15.94
C SER A 314 -29.62 -25.41 -16.83
N GLY A 315 -29.84 -24.11 -17.00
CA GLY A 315 -28.98 -23.24 -17.80
C GLY A 315 -27.87 -22.63 -16.95
N ASP A 316 -26.62 -22.71 -17.40
CA ASP A 316 -25.48 -22.02 -16.78
C ASP A 316 -25.64 -20.51 -16.97
N VAL A 317 -26.12 -19.83 -15.93
CA VAL A 317 -26.25 -18.37 -15.91
C VAL A 317 -24.89 -17.75 -15.54
N ASN A 318 -24.17 -17.19 -16.52
CA ASN A 318 -22.89 -16.51 -16.26
C ASN A 318 -23.11 -15.04 -15.84
N ILE A 319 -23.28 -14.81 -14.53
CA ILE A 319 -23.35 -13.46 -13.97
C ILE A 319 -21.98 -12.79 -13.82
N VAL A 320 -20.88 -13.52 -14.02
CA VAL A 320 -19.50 -13.05 -13.73
C VAL A 320 -18.94 -12.31 -14.94
N PRO A 321 -18.73 -10.99 -14.86
CA PRO A 321 -18.23 -10.21 -15.99
C PRO A 321 -16.70 -10.20 -16.09
N THR A 322 -16.00 -10.66 -15.06
CA THR A 322 -14.54 -10.63 -14.93
C THR A 322 -13.93 -12.00 -15.20
N TYR A 323 -12.69 -11.98 -15.68
CA TYR A 323 -11.83 -13.15 -15.89
C TYR A 323 -10.45 -12.97 -15.24
N PHE A 324 -10.32 -12.00 -14.33
CA PHE A 324 -9.11 -11.81 -13.52
C PHE A 324 -8.71 -13.08 -12.75
N ASP A 325 -9.66 -13.93 -12.36
CA ASP A 325 -9.37 -15.23 -11.75
C ASP A 325 -8.64 -16.20 -12.70
N TYR A 326 -8.49 -15.90 -13.98
CA TYR A 326 -7.67 -16.65 -14.94
C TYR A 326 -6.43 -15.87 -15.42
N VAL A 327 -6.13 -14.73 -14.80
CA VAL A 327 -4.90 -13.95 -14.99
C VAL A 327 -3.87 -14.37 -13.92
N PRO A 328 -2.59 -14.61 -14.22
CA PRO A 328 -1.56 -14.88 -13.22
C PRO A 328 -1.50 -13.82 -12.11
N GLN A 329 -1.42 -14.24 -10.85
CA GLN A 329 -1.52 -13.34 -9.68
C GLN A 329 -0.48 -12.21 -9.71
N PHE A 330 0.75 -12.51 -10.11
CA PHE A 330 1.82 -11.51 -10.25
C PHE A 330 1.41 -10.34 -11.14
N LEU A 331 0.80 -10.60 -12.32
CA LEU A 331 0.41 -9.54 -13.25
C LEU A 331 -0.72 -8.67 -12.68
N ARG A 332 -1.68 -9.28 -11.97
CA ARG A 332 -2.76 -8.53 -11.30
C ARG A 332 -2.22 -7.60 -10.23
N TRP A 333 -1.27 -8.10 -9.43
CA TRP A 333 -0.63 -7.32 -8.38
C TRP A 333 0.25 -6.20 -8.95
N PHE A 334 0.98 -6.44 -10.04
CA PHE A 334 1.80 -5.41 -10.68
C PHE A 334 0.95 -4.31 -11.32
N GLU A 335 -0.17 -4.68 -11.94
CA GLU A 335 -1.15 -3.72 -12.46
C GLU A 335 -1.80 -2.89 -11.34
N GLU A 336 -2.24 -3.53 -10.25
CA GLU A 336 -2.78 -2.83 -9.07
C GLU A 336 -1.74 -1.90 -8.42
N TRP A 337 -0.48 -2.36 -8.30
CA TRP A 337 0.64 -1.56 -7.80
C TRP A 337 0.86 -0.29 -8.64
N ALA A 338 0.81 -0.40 -9.97
CA ALA A 338 1.03 0.75 -10.85
C ALA A 338 -0.08 1.79 -10.74
N GLU A 339 -1.35 1.38 -10.68
CA GLU A 339 -2.46 2.31 -10.45
C GLU A 339 -2.32 3.03 -9.10
N ASP A 340 -1.96 2.29 -8.04
CA ASP A 340 -1.74 2.87 -6.71
C ASP A 340 -0.52 3.81 -6.67
N PHE A 341 0.57 3.44 -7.33
CA PHE A 341 1.76 4.28 -7.46
C PHE A 341 1.44 5.60 -8.15
N CYS A 342 0.79 5.57 -9.31
CA CYS A 342 0.48 6.76 -10.09
C CYS A 342 -0.43 7.72 -9.30
N ARG A 343 -1.44 7.18 -8.60
CA ARG A 343 -2.33 7.95 -7.73
C ARG A 343 -1.58 8.62 -6.59
N LYS A 344 -0.77 7.88 -5.83
CA LYS A 344 0.00 8.40 -4.69
C LYS A 344 1.05 9.42 -5.14
N ARG A 345 1.73 9.15 -6.27
CA ARG A 345 2.72 10.05 -6.85
C ARG A 345 2.08 11.37 -7.21
N LYS A 346 0.91 11.35 -7.86
CA LYS A 346 0.17 12.56 -8.20
C LYS A 346 -0.12 13.42 -6.97
N HIS A 347 -0.73 12.85 -5.92
CA HIS A 347 -1.05 13.60 -4.70
C HIS A 347 0.19 14.18 -4.01
N LYS A 348 1.26 13.39 -3.88
CA LYS A 348 2.50 13.85 -3.25
C LYS A 348 3.18 14.96 -4.06
N LEU A 349 3.06 14.93 -5.38
CA LEU A 349 3.59 15.98 -6.26
C LEU A 349 2.74 17.24 -6.23
N GLU A 350 1.42 17.13 -6.22
CA GLU A 350 0.53 18.29 -6.07
C GLU A 350 0.79 19.01 -4.74
N ASP A 351 1.00 18.26 -3.64
CA ASP A 351 1.40 18.83 -2.36
C ASP A 351 2.78 19.50 -2.41
N ALA A 352 3.78 18.83 -3.02
CA ALA A 352 5.11 19.42 -3.20
C ALA A 352 5.05 20.70 -4.07
N ILE A 353 4.31 20.71 -5.18
CA ILE A 353 4.13 21.90 -6.02
C ILE A 353 3.54 23.03 -5.20
N LYS A 354 2.42 22.78 -4.51
CA LYS A 354 1.72 23.78 -3.71
C LYS A 354 2.60 24.42 -2.63
N ASN A 355 3.47 23.62 -2.01
CA ASN A 355 4.32 24.08 -0.91
C ASN A 355 5.69 24.62 -1.38
N CYS A 356 6.07 24.41 -2.64
CA CYS A 356 7.39 24.80 -3.17
C CYS A 356 7.34 25.83 -4.30
N ARG A 357 6.20 26.02 -4.98
CA ARG A 357 6.06 26.89 -6.17
C ARG A 357 4.73 27.66 -6.10
N ASP A 358 4.79 28.98 -6.08
CA ASP A 358 3.61 29.87 -6.16
C ASP A 358 4.01 31.19 -6.84
N ASP A 359 3.74 31.29 -8.15
CA ASP A 359 4.11 32.46 -8.96
C ASP A 359 3.43 33.75 -8.48
N SER A 360 2.20 33.65 -7.96
CA SER A 360 1.45 34.81 -7.44
C SER A 360 2.12 35.43 -6.21
N LYS A 361 2.88 34.63 -5.46
CA LYS A 361 3.63 35.04 -4.27
C LYS A 361 5.13 35.18 -4.53
N ASN A 362 5.59 35.04 -5.78
CA ASN A 362 7.02 34.94 -6.11
C ASN A 362 7.76 33.86 -5.30
N LEU A 363 7.09 32.74 -5.01
CA LEU A 363 7.64 31.64 -4.21
C LEU A 363 8.31 30.60 -5.10
N TYR A 364 9.62 30.43 -4.93
CA TYR A 364 10.39 29.35 -5.54
C TYR A 364 11.33 28.72 -4.52
N CYS A 365 10.97 27.56 -3.98
CA CYS A 365 11.70 26.92 -2.89
C CYS A 365 12.45 25.66 -3.30
N SER A 366 13.59 25.37 -2.68
CA SER A 366 14.23 24.06 -2.78
C SER A 366 13.74 23.11 -1.70
N GLY A 367 13.83 21.80 -1.97
CA GLY A 367 13.57 20.76 -0.97
C GLY A 367 14.50 20.82 0.26
N ASN A 368 15.60 21.57 0.16
CA ASN A 368 16.54 21.79 1.24
C ASN A 368 16.16 22.97 2.15
N GLY A 369 15.06 23.68 1.84
CA GLY A 369 14.50 24.74 2.66
C GLY A 369 15.04 26.13 2.37
N TYR A 370 15.44 26.39 1.13
CA TYR A 370 15.92 27.70 0.68
C TYR A 370 15.04 28.31 -0.41
N ASP A 371 14.89 29.63 -0.34
CA ASP A 371 14.29 30.51 -1.36
C ASP A 371 15.27 30.72 -2.51
N CYS A 372 14.96 30.11 -3.66
CA CYS A 372 15.80 30.13 -4.85
C CYS A 372 15.73 31.45 -5.63
N VAL A 373 14.81 32.36 -5.29
CA VAL A 373 14.82 33.73 -5.84
C VAL A 373 16.05 34.48 -5.34
N LYS A 374 16.52 34.17 -4.12
CA LYS A 374 17.65 34.84 -3.47
C LYS A 374 18.87 33.96 -3.33
N THR A 375 18.71 32.63 -3.27
CA THR A 375 19.81 31.69 -3.07
C THR A 375 20.68 31.52 -4.31
N ILE A 376 21.99 31.62 -4.14
CA ILE A 376 23.02 31.33 -5.14
C ILE A 376 24.01 30.35 -4.51
N ARG A 377 23.91 29.08 -4.88
CA ARG A 377 24.71 28.00 -4.25
C ARG A 377 26.20 28.15 -4.54
N GLY A 378 26.55 28.51 -5.77
CA GLY A 378 27.95 28.69 -6.20
C GLY A 378 28.67 29.85 -5.53
N ASP A 379 27.92 30.79 -4.95
CA ASP A 379 28.47 31.88 -4.15
C ASP A 379 28.36 31.61 -2.64
N GLU A 380 27.89 30.41 -2.26
CA GLU A 380 27.56 30.04 -0.89
C GLU A 380 26.60 31.01 -0.19
N HIS A 381 25.69 31.59 -0.97
CA HIS A 381 24.68 32.52 -0.53
C HIS A 381 23.34 31.79 -0.37
N PHE A 382 22.98 31.48 0.88
CA PHE A 382 21.80 30.70 1.22
C PHE A 382 20.76 31.56 1.95
N VAL A 383 19.52 31.56 1.47
CA VAL A 383 18.41 32.32 2.05
C VAL A 383 17.24 31.38 2.30
N GLU A 384 16.83 31.22 3.56
CA GLU A 384 15.76 30.27 3.93
C GLU A 384 14.38 30.70 3.41
N GLY A 385 13.99 31.96 3.61
CA GLY A 385 12.65 32.46 3.28
C GLY A 385 11.53 31.65 3.96
N GLU A 386 10.37 31.54 3.32
CA GLU A 386 9.24 30.71 3.78
C GLU A 386 9.30 29.26 3.24
N CYS A 387 10.49 28.74 2.96
CA CYS A 387 10.68 27.47 2.24
C CYS A 387 10.75 26.22 3.11
N HIS A 388 10.57 26.34 4.42
CA HIS A 388 10.54 25.19 5.33
C HIS A 388 9.42 24.19 5.00
N LYS A 389 8.27 24.68 4.49
CA LYS A 389 7.13 23.84 4.10
C LYS A 389 7.48 22.93 2.92
N CYS A 390 8.26 23.46 1.97
CA CYS A 390 8.73 22.70 0.82
C CYS A 390 9.57 21.48 1.25
N SER A 391 10.48 21.64 2.22
CA SER A 391 11.28 20.54 2.76
C SER A 391 10.41 19.43 3.37
N VAL A 392 9.36 19.80 4.12
CA VAL A 392 8.48 18.82 4.77
C VAL A 392 7.64 18.02 3.77
N SER A 393 7.26 18.60 2.63
CA SER A 393 6.64 17.83 1.54
C SER A 393 7.66 17.00 0.76
N CYS A 394 8.82 17.57 0.44
CA CYS A 394 9.80 16.97 -0.45
C CYS A 394 10.55 15.80 0.15
N LYS A 395 11.02 15.86 1.40
CA LYS A 395 11.87 14.80 1.96
C LYS A 395 11.12 13.47 2.14
N PRO A 396 9.89 13.42 2.69
CA PRO A 396 9.10 12.20 2.73
C PRO A 396 8.76 11.69 1.33
N PHE A 397 8.47 12.58 0.37
CA PHE A 397 8.24 12.20 -1.02
C PHE A 397 9.48 11.55 -1.66
N VAL A 398 10.66 12.13 -1.49
CA VAL A 398 11.95 11.59 -1.98
C VAL A 398 12.21 10.20 -1.39
N LYS A 399 11.99 10.02 -0.09
CA LYS A 399 12.15 8.71 0.54
C LYS A 399 11.12 7.69 0.04
N TRP A 400 9.89 8.13 -0.19
CA TRP A 400 8.83 7.27 -0.72
C TRP A 400 9.12 6.85 -2.17
N ILE A 401 9.52 7.78 -3.05
CA ILE A 401 9.80 7.47 -4.46
C ILE A 401 11.00 6.54 -4.61
N ASP A 402 12.04 6.71 -3.78
CA ASP A 402 13.19 5.80 -3.74
C ASP A 402 12.77 4.36 -3.41
N ASN A 403 11.80 4.18 -2.48
CA ASN A 403 11.27 2.84 -2.16
C ASN A 403 10.40 2.28 -3.28
N GLN A 404 9.55 3.11 -3.89
CA GLN A 404 8.72 2.68 -5.03
C GLN A 404 9.58 2.25 -6.22
N LYS A 405 10.74 2.89 -6.43
CA LYS A 405 11.72 2.43 -7.42
C LYS A 405 12.19 1.01 -7.13
N LEU A 406 12.54 0.70 -5.88
CA LEU A 406 12.96 -0.65 -5.50
C LEU A 406 11.86 -1.70 -5.74
N GLU A 407 10.61 -1.38 -5.40
CA GLU A 407 9.45 -2.25 -5.68
C GLU A 407 9.23 -2.46 -7.18
N PHE A 408 9.41 -1.40 -7.97
CA PHE A 408 9.31 -1.45 -9.42
C PHE A 408 10.39 -2.32 -10.05
N GLU A 409 11.67 -2.08 -9.74
CA GLU A 409 12.79 -2.86 -10.27
C GLU A 409 12.64 -4.35 -9.99
N LYS A 410 12.17 -4.67 -8.78
CA LYS A 410 11.88 -6.04 -8.36
C LYS A 410 10.81 -6.70 -9.24
N GLN A 411 9.70 -6.01 -9.49
CA GLN A 411 8.60 -6.51 -10.31
C GLN A 411 8.96 -6.53 -11.81
N LYS A 412 9.69 -5.54 -12.31
CA LYS A 412 10.25 -5.51 -13.68
C LYS A 412 11.11 -6.73 -13.96
N LYS A 413 12.03 -7.05 -13.03
CA LYS A 413 12.87 -8.25 -13.12
C LYS A 413 12.04 -9.53 -13.06
N LYS A 414 11.01 -9.58 -12.20
CA LYS A 414 10.10 -10.72 -12.11
C LYS A 414 9.35 -10.94 -13.42
N TYR A 415 8.83 -9.89 -14.04
CA TYR A 415 8.16 -9.98 -15.34
C TYR A 415 9.06 -10.59 -16.42
N ALA A 416 10.33 -10.18 -16.47
CA ALA A 416 11.31 -10.73 -17.41
C ALA A 416 11.55 -12.24 -17.23
N ASP A 417 11.37 -12.78 -16.03
CA ASP A 417 11.44 -14.21 -15.76
C ASP A 417 10.12 -14.94 -16.02
N GLU A 418 9.00 -14.30 -15.68
CA GLU A 418 7.66 -14.86 -15.87
C GLU A 418 7.30 -15.04 -17.35
N ILE A 419 7.67 -14.08 -18.23
CA ILE A 419 7.34 -14.16 -19.66
C ILE A 419 7.98 -15.38 -20.35
N LYS A 420 9.08 -15.92 -19.80
CA LYS A 420 9.75 -17.14 -20.27
C LYS A 420 8.93 -18.41 -19.95
N LYS A 421 7.96 -18.34 -19.03
CA LYS A 421 7.10 -19.48 -18.68
C LYS A 421 6.14 -19.89 -19.79
N LYS A 422 6.02 -19.08 -20.85
CA LYS A 422 5.27 -19.39 -22.06
C LYS A 422 5.63 -20.78 -22.66
N ASP A 423 6.90 -21.18 -22.54
CA ASP A 423 7.42 -22.44 -23.07
C ASP A 423 7.31 -23.61 -22.06
N GLN A 424 6.89 -23.32 -20.82
CA GLN A 424 6.82 -24.31 -19.75
C GLN A 424 5.47 -25.04 -19.77
N LYS A 425 5.47 -26.36 -19.90
CA LYS A 425 4.25 -27.17 -19.80
C LYS A 425 3.94 -27.65 -18.38
N LYS A 426 4.72 -27.21 -17.38
CA LYS A 426 4.53 -27.61 -15.98
C LYS A 426 3.29 -26.96 -15.37
N THR A 427 2.41 -27.78 -14.84
CA THR A 427 1.17 -27.36 -14.14
C THR A 427 1.39 -27.01 -12.69
N THR A 428 2.62 -27.13 -12.18
CA THR A 428 3.00 -26.78 -10.80
C THR A 428 4.37 -26.10 -10.75
N ILE A 429 4.60 -25.33 -9.68
CA ILE A 429 5.89 -24.74 -9.32
C ILE A 429 6.24 -25.22 -7.90
N THR A 430 7.49 -25.66 -7.70
CA THR A 430 8.01 -25.97 -6.36
C THR A 430 8.67 -24.73 -5.79
N THR A 431 8.24 -24.30 -4.61
CA THR A 431 8.88 -23.22 -3.85
C THR A 431 9.44 -23.74 -2.54
N THR A 432 10.27 -22.92 -1.87
CA THR A 432 10.73 -23.18 -0.49
C THR A 432 9.59 -23.38 0.51
N HIS A 433 8.39 -22.89 0.19
CA HIS A 433 7.21 -22.92 1.05
C HIS A 433 6.17 -23.98 0.64
N GLY A 434 6.47 -24.78 -0.38
CA GLY A 434 5.62 -25.86 -0.88
C GLY A 434 5.34 -25.75 -2.38
N THR A 435 4.62 -26.75 -2.90
CA THR A 435 4.15 -26.77 -4.29
C THR A 435 2.98 -25.81 -4.47
N ILE A 436 3.00 -25.06 -5.56
CA ILE A 436 1.97 -24.10 -5.97
C ILE A 436 1.40 -24.54 -7.30
N ASN A 437 0.09 -24.37 -7.46
CA ASN A 437 -0.60 -24.58 -8.72
C ASN A 437 -0.15 -23.53 -9.76
N ASN A 438 0.21 -24.00 -10.97
CA ASN A 438 0.66 -23.19 -12.09
C ASN A 438 -0.14 -23.49 -13.37
N MET A 439 -1.33 -24.09 -13.25
CA MET A 439 -2.17 -24.41 -14.40
C MET A 439 -2.53 -23.17 -15.21
N TYR A 440 -2.44 -23.32 -16.53
CA TYR A 440 -2.78 -22.35 -17.59
C TYR A 440 -1.86 -21.12 -17.71
N VAL A 441 -0.86 -20.99 -16.83
CA VAL A 441 0.05 -19.83 -16.81
C VAL A 441 0.85 -19.70 -18.10
N ASN A 442 1.28 -20.82 -18.68
CA ASN A 442 1.98 -20.84 -19.96
C ASN A 442 1.09 -20.38 -21.13
N VAL A 443 -0.17 -20.83 -21.17
CA VAL A 443 -1.16 -20.41 -22.17
C VAL A 443 -1.39 -18.91 -22.08
N PHE A 444 -1.52 -18.39 -20.86
CA PHE A 444 -1.66 -16.95 -20.62
C PHE A 444 -0.45 -16.17 -21.14
N TYR A 445 0.78 -16.54 -20.74
CA TYR A 445 1.98 -15.83 -21.17
C TYR A 445 2.28 -15.96 -22.67
N ASN A 446 1.92 -17.07 -23.32
CA ASN A 446 1.99 -17.19 -24.78
C ASN A 446 1.12 -16.11 -25.46
N LYS A 447 -0.16 -16.01 -25.06
CA LYS A 447 -1.08 -15.01 -25.60
C LYS A 447 -0.67 -13.57 -25.25
N LEU A 448 -0.11 -13.36 -24.06
CA LEU A 448 0.41 -12.04 -23.69
C LEU A 448 1.58 -11.64 -24.58
N GLN A 449 2.49 -12.56 -24.88
CA GLN A 449 3.68 -12.29 -25.68
C GLN A 449 3.36 -11.99 -27.15
N GLU A 450 2.30 -12.58 -27.71
CA GLU A 450 1.84 -12.28 -29.08
C GLU A 450 1.59 -10.78 -29.29
N HIS A 451 1.09 -10.09 -28.27
CA HIS A 451 0.81 -8.65 -28.31
C HIS A 451 1.90 -7.80 -27.65
N TYR A 452 2.59 -8.34 -26.63
CA TYR A 452 3.56 -7.62 -25.80
C TYR A 452 4.84 -8.45 -25.66
N PRO A 453 5.71 -8.47 -26.70
CA PRO A 453 6.82 -9.42 -26.77
C PRO A 453 8.01 -9.07 -25.85
N SER A 454 8.09 -7.84 -25.36
CA SER A 454 9.19 -7.34 -24.55
C SER A 454 8.71 -6.75 -23.21
N VAL A 455 9.65 -6.64 -22.27
CA VAL A 455 9.44 -5.93 -20.99
C VAL A 455 9.00 -4.49 -21.26
N ASP A 456 9.67 -3.80 -22.18
CA ASP A 456 9.36 -2.40 -22.48
C ASP A 456 7.95 -2.23 -23.08
N ALA A 457 7.50 -3.13 -23.96
CA ALA A 457 6.14 -3.10 -24.49
C ALA A 457 5.08 -3.25 -23.38
N PHE A 458 5.34 -4.11 -22.39
CA PHE A 458 4.48 -4.25 -21.22
C PHE A 458 4.51 -2.98 -20.34
N LEU A 459 5.69 -2.39 -20.12
CA LEU A 459 5.85 -1.17 -19.33
C LEU A 459 5.21 0.07 -19.99
N GLU A 460 5.24 0.16 -21.32
CA GLU A 460 4.48 1.17 -22.06
C GLU A 460 2.98 1.04 -21.80
N LEU A 461 2.46 -0.19 -21.82
CA LEU A 461 1.06 -0.45 -21.54
C LEU A 461 0.70 -0.12 -20.08
N LEU A 462 1.57 -0.47 -19.13
CA LEU A 462 1.44 -0.11 -17.72
C LEU A 462 1.37 1.42 -17.54
N SER A 463 2.16 2.17 -18.31
CA SER A 463 2.18 3.64 -18.31
C SER A 463 0.92 4.25 -18.94
N LYS A 464 0.19 3.48 -19.75
CA LYS A 464 -1.06 3.90 -20.39
C LYS A 464 -2.29 3.74 -19.51
N GLU A 465 -2.16 3.27 -18.27
CA GLU A 465 -3.25 3.30 -17.30
C GLU A 465 -3.74 4.74 -17.08
N LYS A 466 -5.05 4.92 -16.93
CA LYS A 466 -5.69 6.25 -16.97
C LYS A 466 -5.07 7.24 -15.99
N ILE A 467 -4.86 6.80 -14.74
CA ILE A 467 -4.30 7.63 -13.68
C ILE A 467 -2.81 7.96 -13.88
N CYS A 468 -2.10 7.18 -14.71
CA CYS A 468 -0.67 7.37 -15.01
C CYS A 468 -0.44 8.35 -16.17
N LYS A 469 -1.45 8.52 -17.04
CA LYS A 469 -1.38 9.39 -18.23
C LYS A 469 -1.46 10.88 -17.91
N ASP A 470 -2.20 11.24 -16.86
CA ASP A 470 -2.45 12.63 -16.49
C ASP A 470 -1.21 13.25 -15.84
N GLU A 471 -0.84 14.46 -16.27
CA GLU A 471 0.23 15.24 -15.63
C GLU A 471 -0.27 15.76 -14.27
N PRO A 472 0.45 15.50 -13.17
CA PRO A 472 0.14 16.12 -11.88
C PRO A 472 0.22 17.64 -11.99
N GLN A 473 -0.75 18.36 -11.44
CA GLN A 473 -0.84 19.81 -11.57
C GLN A 473 -1.37 20.49 -10.30
N ALA A 474 -0.80 21.63 -9.94
CA ALA A 474 -1.35 22.52 -8.93
C ALA A 474 -1.21 23.97 -9.39
N GLY A 475 -2.35 24.64 -9.58
CA GLY A 475 -2.39 25.91 -10.31
C GLY A 475 -1.89 25.74 -11.74
N ASP A 476 -1.06 26.67 -12.20
CA ASP A 476 -0.47 26.64 -13.56
C ASP A 476 0.80 25.78 -13.66
N LYS A 477 1.22 25.13 -12.57
CA LYS A 477 2.43 24.31 -12.52
C LYS A 477 2.09 22.84 -12.71
N LYS A 478 2.90 22.17 -13.53
CA LYS A 478 2.78 20.75 -13.85
C LYS A 478 4.07 20.00 -13.51
N ALA A 479 3.93 18.72 -13.20
CA ALA A 479 5.03 17.77 -13.12
C ALA A 479 4.92 16.72 -14.24
N SER A 480 6.04 16.05 -14.53
CA SER A 480 6.09 15.00 -15.55
C SER A 480 5.13 13.85 -15.21
N LYS A 481 4.38 13.40 -16.22
CA LYS A 481 3.56 12.18 -16.17
C LYS A 481 4.42 10.93 -15.94
N VAL A 482 3.77 9.82 -15.59
CA VAL A 482 4.44 8.53 -15.38
C VAL A 482 4.75 7.88 -16.74
N ASP A 483 5.98 7.39 -16.86
CA ASP A 483 6.48 6.61 -17.98
C ASP A 483 7.46 5.55 -17.44
N PHE A 484 6.96 4.33 -17.24
CA PHE A 484 7.73 3.22 -16.70
C PHE A 484 8.82 2.70 -17.65
N THR A 485 8.83 3.14 -18.92
CA THR A 485 9.98 2.88 -19.83
C THR A 485 11.16 3.81 -19.56
N LYS A 486 10.89 4.93 -18.87
CA LYS A 486 11.88 5.91 -18.41
C LYS A 486 12.00 5.81 -16.90
N ASP A 487 12.63 4.76 -16.40
CA ASP A 487 12.85 4.49 -14.98
C ASP A 487 14.24 4.98 -14.46
N GLU A 488 15.06 5.52 -15.36
CA GLU A 488 16.40 6.07 -15.10
C GLU A 488 16.40 7.44 -14.36
N THR A 489 17.59 8.02 -14.18
CA THR A 489 17.91 9.22 -13.39
C THR A 489 17.21 10.52 -13.77
N ASN A 490 16.41 10.56 -14.84
CA ASN A 490 15.53 11.69 -15.20
C ASN A 490 14.07 11.26 -15.48
N GLY A 491 13.68 10.09 -14.99
CA GLY A 491 12.44 9.40 -15.31
C GLY A 491 11.36 9.44 -14.23
N THR A 492 10.49 8.44 -14.24
CA THR A 492 9.32 8.29 -13.35
C THR A 492 9.66 8.37 -11.86
N PHE A 493 10.81 7.79 -11.48
CA PHE A 493 11.24 7.65 -10.09
C PHE A 493 12.20 8.75 -9.63
N CYS A 494 12.35 9.81 -10.42
CA CYS A 494 13.21 10.91 -10.03
C CYS A 494 12.63 11.76 -8.92
N ARG A 495 13.54 12.29 -8.12
CA ARG A 495 13.29 13.47 -7.30
C ARG A 495 12.88 14.54 -8.29
N THR A 496 11.68 15.07 -8.15
CA THR A 496 11.20 16.06 -9.10
C THR A 496 12.02 17.34 -9.02
N GLU A 497 12.16 18.05 -10.14
CA GLU A 497 12.79 19.40 -10.21
C GLU A 497 12.25 20.35 -9.12
N ILE A 498 11.00 20.15 -8.68
CA ILE A 498 10.38 20.90 -7.59
C ILE A 498 11.15 20.76 -6.26
N CYS A 499 11.66 19.57 -5.97
CA CYS A 499 12.33 19.19 -4.73
C CYS A 499 13.86 19.23 -4.82
N GLU A 500 14.41 19.60 -5.97
CA GLU A 500 15.85 19.75 -6.14
C GLU A 500 16.40 20.95 -5.35
N PRO A 501 17.72 20.98 -5.08
CA PRO A 501 18.39 22.18 -4.61
C PRO A 501 18.16 23.35 -5.56
N CYS A 502 18.31 24.58 -5.06
CA CYS A 502 18.25 25.76 -5.93
C CYS A 502 19.28 25.67 -7.07
N PRO A 503 19.04 26.32 -8.23
CA PRO A 503 20.01 26.36 -9.31
C PRO A 503 21.39 26.83 -8.82
N TRP A 504 22.45 26.24 -9.37
CA TRP A 504 23.82 26.50 -8.91
C TRP A 504 24.15 27.99 -8.89
N CYS A 505 23.85 28.70 -9.99
CA CYS A 505 24.07 30.14 -10.13
C CYS A 505 22.81 30.99 -9.85
N GLY A 506 21.81 30.42 -9.18
CA GLY A 506 20.54 31.09 -8.92
C GLY A 506 19.69 31.34 -10.18
N LEU A 507 18.67 32.18 -10.04
CA LEU A 507 17.72 32.48 -11.11
C LEU A 507 18.11 33.74 -11.90
N GLN A 508 17.84 33.73 -13.20
CA GLN A 508 18.03 34.87 -14.09
C GLN A 508 17.03 35.99 -13.80
N ASN A 509 15.79 35.63 -13.47
CA ASN A 509 14.69 36.55 -13.20
C ASN A 509 14.32 36.51 -11.71
N VAL A 510 14.00 37.68 -11.14
CA VAL A 510 13.48 37.82 -9.76
C VAL A 510 11.96 37.63 -9.67
N ARG A 511 11.30 37.40 -10.81
CA ARG A 511 9.86 37.13 -10.97
C ARG A 511 9.65 36.05 -12.04
N PRO A 512 8.49 35.36 -12.08
CA PRO A 512 8.18 34.42 -13.15
C PRO A 512 8.22 35.11 -14.53
N PRO A 513 8.56 34.39 -15.62
CA PRO A 513 8.93 32.98 -15.65
C PRO A 513 10.34 32.72 -15.08
N TRP A 514 10.45 31.66 -14.29
CA TRP A 514 11.69 31.28 -13.61
C TRP A 514 12.64 30.58 -14.57
N GLN A 515 13.86 31.08 -14.67
CA GLN A 515 14.91 30.50 -15.51
C GLN A 515 16.21 30.42 -14.71
N ALA A 516 16.84 29.24 -14.68
CA ALA A 516 18.14 29.07 -14.05
C ALA A 516 19.22 29.81 -14.86
N LYS A 517 20.14 30.51 -14.18
CA LYS A 517 21.32 31.05 -14.84
C LYS A 517 22.23 29.90 -15.32
N PRO A 518 22.90 30.04 -16.47
CA PRO A 518 23.88 29.05 -16.91
C PRO A 518 24.96 28.85 -15.85
N GLU A 519 25.35 27.59 -15.58
CA GLU A 519 26.34 27.29 -14.55
C GLU A 519 27.69 27.98 -14.79
N SER A 520 28.01 28.36 -16.03
CA SER A 520 29.22 29.10 -16.38
C SER A 520 29.27 30.55 -15.85
N THR A 521 28.16 31.07 -15.32
CA THR A 521 28.02 32.47 -14.89
C THR A 521 28.41 32.75 -13.44
N CYS A 522 28.49 31.72 -12.59
CA CYS A 522 29.02 31.81 -11.22
C CYS A 522 30.24 30.91 -11.11
N ARG A 523 31.36 31.46 -10.64
CA ARG A 523 32.71 30.90 -10.90
C ARG A 523 33.50 30.48 -9.66
N LYS A 524 32.83 30.08 -8.58
CA LYS A 524 33.54 29.64 -7.37
C LYS A 524 33.19 28.18 -7.06
N ASP A 525 34.15 27.29 -7.31
CA ASP A 525 34.21 25.96 -6.69
C ASP A 525 34.92 26.06 -5.32
N GLU A 526 34.82 27.21 -4.64
CA GLU A 526 35.40 27.45 -3.32
C GLU A 526 34.40 27.11 -2.23
N ILE A 527 34.86 26.38 -1.21
CA ILE A 527 34.05 26.10 -0.03
C ILE A 527 34.24 27.23 0.98
N ARG A 528 33.14 27.81 1.47
CA ARG A 528 33.18 28.76 2.59
C ARG A 528 33.74 28.03 3.81
N ASN A 529 34.82 28.57 4.35
CA ASN A 529 35.32 28.12 5.64
C ASN A 529 34.36 28.59 6.73
N PHE A 530 33.68 27.64 7.36
CA PHE A 530 32.89 27.89 8.55
C PHE A 530 33.79 27.80 9.78
N ASP A 531 33.54 28.67 10.76
CA ASP A 531 34.21 28.58 12.05
C ASP A 531 33.70 27.36 12.82
N GLU A 532 34.54 26.33 12.87
CA GLU A 532 34.27 25.05 13.54
C GLU A 532 33.98 25.22 15.04
N SER A 533 34.54 26.24 15.70
CA SER A 533 34.31 26.50 17.13
C SER A 533 32.86 26.89 17.45
N ASN A 534 32.15 27.42 16.46
CA ASN A 534 30.75 27.84 16.57
C ASN A 534 29.76 26.78 16.06
N SER A 535 30.26 25.66 15.53
CA SER A 535 29.43 24.58 15.00
C SER A 535 28.69 23.80 16.11
N THR A 536 27.59 23.16 15.74
CA THR A 536 26.95 22.12 16.56
C THR A 536 26.94 20.82 15.75
N LYS A 537 27.50 19.76 16.32
CA LYS A 537 27.39 18.41 15.77
C LYS A 537 26.01 17.83 16.09
N ILE A 538 25.32 17.35 15.05
CA ILE A 538 24.05 16.64 15.14
C ILE A 538 24.18 15.32 14.39
N GLU A 539 24.11 14.21 15.11
CA GLU A 539 24.06 12.88 14.55
C GLU A 539 22.60 12.47 14.46
N LEU A 540 22.10 12.14 13.28
CA LEU A 540 20.76 11.61 13.07
C LEU A 540 20.84 10.14 12.65
N LEU A 541 19.91 9.31 13.12
CA LEU A 541 19.87 7.89 12.76
C LEU A 541 19.60 7.74 11.26
N ASP A 542 20.48 7.01 10.58
CA ASP A 542 20.30 6.67 9.18
C ASP A 542 19.40 5.42 9.07
N LYS A 543 18.14 5.63 8.70
CA LYS A 543 17.13 4.56 8.60
C LYS A 543 17.35 3.77 7.31
N ASN A 544 17.29 2.44 7.39
CA ASN A 544 17.31 1.58 6.22
C ASN A 544 16.06 1.82 5.35
N THR A 545 16.24 2.40 4.17
CA THR A 545 15.14 2.71 3.24
C THR A 545 14.49 1.44 2.69
N SER A 546 15.22 0.34 2.56
CA SER A 546 14.68 -0.94 2.08
C SER A 546 13.80 -1.67 3.10
N GLY A 547 13.75 -1.23 4.36
CA GLY A 547 12.96 -1.87 5.42
C GLY A 547 11.47 -1.59 5.26
N THR A 548 10.62 -2.61 5.46
CA THR A 548 9.16 -2.46 5.32
C THR A 548 8.51 -2.08 6.67
N SER A 549 8.88 -2.76 7.76
CA SER A 549 8.45 -2.42 9.12
C SER A 549 9.32 -1.33 9.79
N ILE A 550 8.85 -0.69 10.86
CA ILE A 550 9.64 0.25 11.67
C ILE A 550 10.87 -0.46 12.25
N VAL A 551 10.72 -1.70 12.71
CA VAL A 551 11.82 -2.51 13.23
C VAL A 551 12.89 -2.77 12.16
N GLU A 552 12.48 -3.09 10.93
CA GLU A 552 13.41 -3.30 9.81
C GLU A 552 14.10 -1.99 9.39
N LYS A 553 13.37 -0.87 9.35
CA LYS A 553 13.92 0.45 9.02
C LYS A 553 14.95 0.92 10.04
N LEU A 554 14.74 0.62 11.32
CA LEU A 554 15.68 0.95 12.39
C LEU A 554 16.88 -0.01 12.45
N GLY A 555 16.78 -1.18 11.80
CA GLY A 555 17.90 -2.02 11.42
C GLY A 555 18.86 -2.32 12.57
N GLY A 556 20.06 -1.74 12.51
CA GLY A 556 21.11 -1.93 13.52
C GLY A 556 20.73 -1.49 14.93
N LEU A 557 19.86 -0.47 15.06
CA LEU A 557 19.36 0.00 16.36
C LEU A 557 18.48 -1.05 17.07
N CYS A 558 17.71 -1.83 16.30
CA CYS A 558 16.87 -2.89 16.85
C CYS A 558 17.61 -4.21 17.10
N ASN A 559 18.73 -4.44 16.41
CA ASN A 559 19.44 -5.72 16.42
C ASN A 559 20.83 -5.62 17.08
N ASN A 560 21.17 -4.48 17.70
CA ASN A 560 22.49 -4.18 18.28
C ASN A 560 23.65 -4.51 17.32
N SER A 561 23.48 -4.16 16.05
CA SER A 561 24.50 -4.36 15.01
C SER A 561 25.06 -3.01 14.54
N ASN A 562 25.72 -2.95 13.39
CA ASN A 562 26.38 -1.74 12.89
C ASN A 562 25.36 -0.59 12.67
N ILE A 563 25.26 0.33 13.64
CA ILE A 563 24.35 1.47 13.61
C ILE A 563 24.97 2.55 12.72
N LYS A 564 24.21 3.03 11.74
CA LYS A 564 24.63 4.11 10.85
C LYS A 564 24.00 5.43 11.28
N TYR A 565 24.80 6.48 11.23
CA TYR A 565 24.38 7.84 11.54
C TYR A 565 24.77 8.77 10.40
N GLN A 566 23.90 9.73 10.14
CA GLN A 566 24.21 10.91 9.36
C GLN A 566 24.74 11.97 10.31
N GLU A 567 26.03 12.29 10.21
CA GLU A 567 26.64 13.38 10.96
C GLU A 567 26.43 14.70 10.21
N TRP A 568 25.80 15.66 10.87
CA TRP A 568 25.60 17.02 10.39
C TRP A 568 26.40 17.99 11.25
N LYS A 569 27.05 18.96 10.61
CA LYS A 569 27.59 20.13 11.29
C LYS A 569 26.73 21.34 10.95
N CYS A 570 26.09 21.90 11.97
CA CYS A 570 25.21 23.05 11.84
C CYS A 570 25.88 24.30 12.37
N TYR A 571 25.81 25.39 11.60
CA TYR A 571 26.48 26.65 11.90
C TYR A 571 25.43 27.76 12.04
N TYR A 572 25.52 28.52 13.12
CA TYR A 572 24.66 29.67 13.35
C TYR A 572 25.49 30.95 13.45
N LYS A 573 25.10 31.97 12.71
CA LYS A 573 25.62 33.33 12.83
C LYS A 573 24.48 34.32 12.61
N LYS A 574 24.32 35.27 13.53
CA LYS A 574 23.32 36.33 13.41
C LYS A 574 23.66 37.27 12.24
N GLU A 575 22.63 37.80 11.59
CA GLU A 575 22.79 38.85 10.58
C GLU A 575 23.36 40.13 11.21
N ASP A 576 24.34 40.75 10.56
CA ASP A 576 24.81 42.10 10.87
C ASP A 576 24.86 42.91 9.56
N LYS A 577 23.77 43.63 9.30
CA LYS A 577 23.60 44.47 8.10
C LYS A 577 24.64 45.59 8.00
N LYS A 578 25.21 46.03 9.12
CA LYS A 578 26.25 47.08 9.13
C LYS A 578 27.61 46.54 8.68
N LYS A 579 27.85 45.25 8.90
CA LYS A 579 29.10 44.56 8.54
C LYS A 579 28.96 43.68 7.29
N ASP A 580 27.84 43.77 6.59
CA ASP A 580 27.50 42.91 5.44
C ASP A 580 27.60 41.41 5.78
N ILE A 581 27.28 41.05 7.03
CA ILE A 581 27.26 39.66 7.47
C ILE A 581 25.84 39.14 7.35
N MET A 582 25.65 38.20 6.44
CA MET A 582 24.39 37.47 6.34
C MET A 582 24.18 36.51 7.51
N ARG A 583 22.91 36.28 7.86
CA ARG A 583 22.53 35.18 8.75
C ARG A 583 23.00 33.85 8.15
N ILE A 584 23.64 33.04 8.98
CA ILE A 584 23.96 31.64 8.68
C ILE A 584 23.14 30.79 9.63
N ASN A 585 22.49 29.76 9.11
CA ASN A 585 21.76 28.79 9.91
C ASN A 585 21.74 27.46 9.15
N ASP A 586 22.90 27.05 8.65
CA ASP A 586 23.05 26.00 7.65
C ASP A 586 23.67 24.76 8.26
N CYS A 587 23.22 23.59 7.82
CA CYS A 587 23.69 22.29 8.23
C CYS A 587 24.31 21.55 7.05
N ILE A 588 25.55 21.09 7.22
CA ILE A 588 26.32 20.38 6.19
C ILE A 588 26.46 18.92 6.60
N LEU A 589 26.03 18.01 5.72
CA LEU A 589 26.21 16.57 5.89
C LEU A 589 27.71 16.22 5.75
N GLN A 590 28.24 15.48 6.73
CA GLN A 590 29.65 15.10 6.81
C GLN A 590 29.92 13.76 6.10
N ASP A 591 29.50 13.64 4.84
CA ASP A 591 29.75 12.47 4.00
C ASP A 591 31.00 12.63 3.11
N GLU A 592 31.23 11.69 2.20
CA GLU A 592 32.33 11.73 1.22
C GLU A 592 32.27 12.94 0.27
N LYS A 593 31.10 13.57 0.14
CA LYS A 593 30.84 14.71 -0.74
C LYS A 593 31.00 16.05 -0.03
N LYS A 594 31.21 16.08 1.29
CA LYS A 594 31.31 17.33 2.07
C LYS A 594 32.34 18.33 1.54
N ASN A 595 33.45 17.83 0.99
CA ASN A 595 34.54 18.63 0.43
C ASN A 595 34.39 18.87 -1.09
N LYS A 596 33.23 18.51 -1.66
CA LYS A 596 32.93 18.71 -3.08
C LYS A 596 31.90 19.84 -3.22
N PRO A 597 32.29 21.04 -3.69
CA PRO A 597 31.45 22.25 -3.69
C PRO A 597 30.04 22.04 -4.27
N ARG A 598 29.95 21.34 -5.41
CA ARG A 598 28.67 21.13 -6.12
C ARG A 598 27.83 19.97 -5.58
N GLU A 599 28.50 18.97 -5.02
CA GLU A 599 27.88 17.71 -4.57
C GLU A 599 27.56 17.71 -3.07
N ARG A 600 28.12 18.66 -2.29
CA ARG A 600 27.89 18.72 -0.84
C ARG A 600 26.41 18.96 -0.54
N THR A 601 25.92 18.28 0.50
CA THR A 601 24.54 18.40 0.94
C THR A 601 24.43 19.45 2.04
N ILE A 602 23.70 20.52 1.76
CA ILE A 602 23.46 21.63 2.68
C ILE A 602 21.96 21.82 2.82
N HIS A 603 21.47 21.78 4.05
CA HIS A 603 20.09 22.09 4.40
C HIS A 603 20.08 23.28 5.34
N SER A 604 19.01 24.09 5.29
CA SER A 604 18.78 25.02 6.39
C SER A 604 18.51 24.23 7.66
N PHE A 605 18.97 24.72 8.81
CA PHE A 605 18.69 24.08 10.08
C PHE A 605 17.19 24.01 10.34
N ASN A 606 16.41 25.03 9.94
CA ASN A 606 14.95 24.98 10.01
C ASN A 606 14.36 23.80 9.22
N SER A 607 14.89 23.52 8.03
CA SER A 607 14.52 22.36 7.22
C SER A 607 14.90 21.03 7.89
N LEU A 608 16.07 20.95 8.54
CA LEU A 608 16.51 19.76 9.27
C LEU A 608 15.71 19.54 10.57
N PHE A 609 15.45 20.60 11.32
CA PHE A 609 14.69 20.62 12.57
C PHE A 609 13.28 20.10 12.35
N TRP A 610 12.54 20.69 11.40
CA TRP A 610 11.15 20.30 11.16
C TRP A 610 11.01 18.94 10.48
N GLN A 611 12.01 18.53 9.69
CA GLN A 611 12.10 17.14 9.25
C GLN A 611 12.23 16.19 10.44
N TRP A 612 13.13 16.48 11.38
CA TRP A 612 13.33 15.65 12.56
C TRP A 612 12.07 15.54 13.41
N VAL A 613 11.38 16.66 13.65
CA VAL A 613 10.09 16.70 14.35
C VAL A 613 9.06 15.84 13.62
N THR A 614 8.88 16.06 12.31
CA THR A 614 7.93 15.29 11.48
C THR A 614 8.21 13.79 11.56
N GLU A 615 9.46 13.38 11.35
CA GLU A 615 9.84 11.97 11.39
C GLU A 615 9.68 11.33 12.78
N MET A 616 9.85 12.11 13.85
CA MET A 616 9.63 11.62 15.21
C MET A 616 8.16 11.26 15.43
N PHE A 617 7.24 12.17 15.09
CA PHE A 617 5.81 11.91 15.19
C PHE A 617 5.37 10.75 14.29
N GLU A 618 5.86 10.71 13.04
CA GLU A 618 5.56 9.61 12.11
C GLU A 618 6.06 8.25 12.62
N ASP A 619 7.28 8.18 13.17
CA ASP A 619 7.82 6.96 13.77
C ASP A 619 6.97 6.52 14.98
N SER A 620 6.57 7.43 15.87
CA SER A 620 5.68 7.17 17.02
C SER A 620 4.33 6.59 16.57
N ILE A 621 3.74 7.16 15.53
CA ILE A 621 2.51 6.65 14.91
C ILE A 621 2.75 5.25 14.33
N LYS A 622 3.88 5.05 13.63
CA LYS A 622 4.23 3.79 12.99
C LYS A 622 4.41 2.66 14.01
N TRP A 623 5.04 2.93 15.15
CA TRP A 623 5.16 1.98 16.27
C TRP A 623 3.78 1.50 16.75
N ARG A 624 2.87 2.43 17.03
CA ARG A 624 1.50 2.13 17.47
C ARG A 624 0.66 1.44 16.41
N LYS A 625 0.97 1.66 15.14
CA LYS A 625 0.32 1.02 13.98
C LYS A 625 0.77 -0.44 13.79
N GLU A 626 2.07 -0.69 13.84
CA GLU A 626 2.64 -2.03 13.56
C GLU A 626 2.70 -2.93 14.80
N HIS A 627 2.78 -2.34 15.99
CA HIS A 627 2.94 -3.03 17.26
C HIS A 627 1.86 -2.65 18.29
N SER A 628 0.64 -2.33 17.83
CA SER A 628 -0.51 -1.95 18.67
C SER A 628 -0.81 -2.95 19.79
N GLU A 629 -0.63 -4.25 19.53
CA GLU A 629 -0.84 -5.30 20.53
C GLU A 629 0.18 -5.27 21.68
N CYS A 630 1.34 -4.65 21.48
CA CYS A 630 2.43 -4.56 22.45
C CYS A 630 2.44 -3.19 23.16
N ILE A 631 2.14 -2.11 22.43
CA ILE A 631 2.26 -0.73 22.92
C ILE A 631 0.91 -0.18 23.38
N ASN A 632 -0.14 -0.28 22.55
CA ASN A 632 -1.39 0.45 22.78
C ASN A 632 -2.33 -0.28 23.76
N LYS A 633 -2.31 -1.61 23.75
CA LYS A 633 -3.20 -2.37 24.64
C LYS A 633 -2.75 -2.17 26.09
N LYS A 634 -3.72 -1.89 26.98
CA LYS A 634 -3.58 -2.03 28.44
C LYS A 634 -3.47 -3.52 28.84
N GLU A 635 -2.72 -4.31 28.08
CA GLU A 635 -2.53 -5.73 28.34
C GLU A 635 -1.56 -5.87 29.52
N THR A 636 -2.02 -6.47 30.61
CA THR A 636 -1.16 -6.75 31.78
C THR A 636 -0.36 -8.05 31.63
N LYS A 637 -0.52 -8.74 30.49
CA LYS A 637 0.02 -10.09 30.26
C LYS A 637 1.12 -10.07 29.22
N CYS A 638 2.18 -10.82 29.49
CA CYS A 638 3.28 -11.02 28.56
C CYS A 638 2.81 -11.69 27.25
N ILE A 639 3.15 -11.09 26.10
CA ILE A 639 2.92 -11.61 24.76
C ILE A 639 4.29 -11.95 24.16
N ARG A 640 4.50 -13.23 23.80
CA ARG A 640 5.82 -13.74 23.38
C ARG A 640 6.47 -12.93 22.26
N LYS A 641 5.68 -12.49 21.27
CA LYS A 641 6.17 -11.71 20.12
C LYS A 641 6.47 -10.24 20.42
N CYS A 642 6.21 -9.74 21.63
CA CYS A 642 6.33 -8.32 21.95
C CYS A 642 7.69 -7.93 22.56
N LYS A 643 8.47 -8.89 23.09
CA LYS A 643 9.80 -8.63 23.67
C LYS A 643 10.71 -7.81 22.74
N LYS A 644 10.99 -8.35 21.54
CA LYS A 644 11.88 -7.71 20.57
C LYS A 644 11.36 -6.34 20.08
N PRO A 645 10.08 -6.18 19.68
CA PRO A 645 9.53 -4.85 19.36
C PRO A 645 9.62 -3.85 20.52
N CYS A 646 9.32 -4.23 21.76
CA CYS A 646 9.42 -3.34 22.92
C CYS A 646 10.86 -2.91 23.20
N ASP A 647 11.82 -3.85 23.12
CA ASP A 647 13.23 -3.55 23.31
C ASP A 647 13.73 -2.57 22.24
N CYS A 648 13.36 -2.79 20.97
CA CYS A 648 13.71 -1.83 19.92
C CYS A 648 13.02 -0.49 20.08
N PHE A 649 11.73 -0.47 20.47
CA PHE A 649 11.01 0.78 20.72
C PHE A 649 11.70 1.60 21.81
N LYS A 650 12.12 0.97 22.91
CA LYS A 650 12.95 1.60 23.93
C LYS A 650 14.25 2.17 23.38
N ASN A 651 15.01 1.39 22.59
CA ASN A 651 16.25 1.88 21.96
C ASN A 651 15.99 3.08 21.03
N TRP A 652 14.86 3.08 20.32
CA TRP A 652 14.43 4.19 19.47
C TRP A 652 14.12 5.44 20.27
N VAL A 653 13.37 5.34 21.39
CA VAL A 653 13.10 6.47 22.27
C VAL A 653 14.40 7.04 22.85
N GLU A 654 15.27 6.19 23.38
CA GLU A 654 16.58 6.61 23.90
C GLU A 654 17.41 7.33 22.84
N ARG A 655 17.37 6.84 21.59
CA ARG A 655 18.03 7.47 20.46
C ARG A 655 17.41 8.83 20.15
N LYS A 656 16.09 8.96 20.09
CA LYS A 656 15.41 10.23 19.83
C LYS A 656 15.66 11.26 20.92
N THR A 657 15.75 10.85 22.17
CA THR A 657 16.16 11.73 23.28
C THR A 657 17.58 12.28 23.08
N LYS A 658 18.53 11.46 22.63
CA LYS A 658 19.90 11.93 22.30
C LYS A 658 19.94 12.87 21.10
N GLU A 659 19.18 12.56 20.04
CA GLU A 659 19.07 13.44 18.87
C GLU A 659 18.47 14.79 19.27
N TRP A 660 17.41 14.78 20.09
CA TRP A 660 16.78 16.00 20.58
C TRP A 660 17.75 16.90 21.35
N GLN A 661 18.60 16.34 22.21
CA GLN A 661 19.61 17.13 22.93
C GLN A 661 20.54 17.89 21.98
N GLN A 662 20.97 17.25 20.89
CA GLN A 662 21.84 17.86 19.88
C GLN A 662 21.12 18.91 19.04
N VAL A 663 19.90 18.60 18.60
CA VAL A 663 19.04 19.52 17.83
C VAL A 663 18.66 20.74 18.67
N LYS A 664 18.23 20.53 19.91
CA LYS A 664 17.92 21.57 20.91
C LYS A 664 19.13 22.46 21.17
N ALA A 665 20.34 21.89 21.31
CA ALA A 665 21.55 22.68 21.55
C ALA A 665 21.87 23.64 20.38
N HIS A 666 21.57 23.27 19.13
CA HIS A 666 21.69 24.19 18.01
C HIS A 666 20.53 25.19 17.95
N TYR A 667 19.30 24.72 18.14
CA TYR A 667 18.11 25.58 18.22
C TYR A 667 18.29 26.68 19.27
N GLU A 668 18.95 26.36 20.39
CA GLU A 668 19.23 27.28 21.49
C GLU A 668 20.18 28.44 21.12
N LYS A 669 20.98 28.29 20.06
CA LYS A 669 21.86 29.36 19.55
C LYS A 669 21.12 30.38 18.69
N ILE A 670 19.96 30.03 18.14
CA ILE A 670 19.25 30.84 17.15
C ILE A 670 18.58 32.03 17.83
N ASP A 671 18.91 33.23 17.36
CA ASP A 671 18.18 34.45 17.72
C ASP A 671 16.83 34.53 17.00
N PHE A 672 15.76 34.70 17.76
CA PHE A 672 14.40 34.87 17.26
C PHE A 672 14.02 36.34 17.46
N GLU A 673 13.83 37.07 16.36
CA GLU A 673 13.35 38.44 16.42
C GLU A 673 11.84 38.44 16.74
N GLY A 674 11.43 39.10 17.82
CA GLY A 674 10.02 39.22 18.20
C GLY A 674 9.60 38.23 19.29
N PHE A 675 8.69 37.30 18.95
CA PHE A 675 8.14 36.34 19.92
C PHE A 675 9.19 35.35 20.42
N GLY A 676 9.03 34.86 21.66
CA GLY A 676 9.95 33.90 22.27
C GLY A 676 10.13 32.62 21.42
N ARG A 677 11.33 32.03 21.45
CA ARG A 677 11.69 30.87 20.60
C ARG A 677 10.74 29.69 20.75
N TYR A 678 10.32 29.39 21.98
CA TYR A 678 9.54 28.21 22.28
C TYR A 678 8.05 28.47 22.03
N TRP A 679 7.59 29.68 22.32
CA TRP A 679 6.27 30.13 21.87
C TRP A 679 6.11 30.00 20.34
N THR A 680 7.11 30.46 19.58
CA THR A 680 7.11 30.36 18.10
C THR A 680 7.09 28.90 17.65
N PHE A 681 7.87 28.05 18.32
CA PHE A 681 7.88 26.61 18.07
C PHE A 681 6.49 25.98 18.28
N GLU A 682 5.86 26.21 19.43
CA GLU A 682 4.55 25.64 19.77
C GLU A 682 3.47 26.12 18.79
N TYR A 683 3.48 27.41 18.44
CA TYR A 683 2.55 27.98 17.46
C TYR A 683 2.68 27.28 16.10
N LEU A 684 3.91 27.15 15.57
CA LEU A 684 4.14 26.49 14.28
C LEU A 684 3.79 25.00 14.33
N LEU A 685 4.14 24.32 15.42
CA LEU A 685 3.82 22.90 15.60
C LEU A 685 2.31 22.70 15.51
N LYS A 686 1.53 23.52 16.20
CA LYS A 686 0.06 23.44 16.22
C LYS A 686 -0.58 23.80 14.88
N GLU A 687 -0.21 24.95 14.32
CA GLU A 687 -0.96 25.54 13.19
C GLU A 687 -0.52 24.99 11.84
N ASP A 688 0.75 24.58 11.69
CA ASP A 688 1.29 24.22 10.37
C ASP A 688 1.78 22.77 10.25
N TYR A 689 2.46 22.23 11.28
CA TYR A 689 3.11 20.92 11.15
C TYR A 689 2.23 19.76 11.61
N PHE A 690 1.73 19.79 12.83
CA PHE A 690 0.94 18.69 13.41
C PHE A 690 -0.33 18.36 12.60
N PRO A 691 -1.09 19.33 12.06
CA PRO A 691 -2.23 19.03 11.18
C PRO A 691 -1.82 18.24 9.93
N LYS A 692 -0.68 18.56 9.32
CA LYS A 692 -0.16 17.83 8.14
C LYS A 692 0.33 16.44 8.51
N ILE A 693 1.00 16.31 9.65
CA ILE A 693 1.49 15.03 10.16
C ILE A 693 0.32 14.09 10.47
N LYS A 694 -0.76 14.57 11.12
CA LYS A 694 -1.88 13.71 11.55
C LYS A 694 -2.88 13.40 10.44
N ALA A 695 -3.02 14.26 9.42
CA ALA A 695 -4.03 14.12 8.38
C ALA A 695 -4.06 12.74 7.69
N PRO A 696 -2.92 12.11 7.34
CA PRO A 696 -2.89 10.77 6.76
C PRO A 696 -3.42 9.67 7.71
N TYR A 697 -3.46 9.93 9.01
CA TYR A 697 -3.71 8.94 10.06
C TYR A 697 -5.06 9.09 10.77
N GLU A 698 -5.88 10.08 10.43
CA GLU A 698 -7.19 10.37 11.05
C GLU A 698 -8.16 9.16 11.12
N LYS A 699 -8.00 8.17 10.23
CA LYS A 699 -8.87 6.98 10.17
C LYS A 699 -8.20 5.71 10.70
N VAL A 700 -6.95 5.81 11.15
CA VAL A 700 -6.21 4.66 11.68
C VAL A 700 -6.57 4.50 13.15
N ILE A 701 -7.47 3.56 13.44
CA ILE A 701 -8.02 3.36 14.80
C ILE A 701 -6.90 3.15 15.83
N SER A 702 -5.87 2.37 15.48
CA SER A 702 -4.78 2.05 16.41
C SER A 702 -3.99 3.26 16.88
N VAL A 703 -4.03 4.41 16.19
CA VAL A 703 -3.22 5.59 16.53
C VAL A 703 -4.06 6.77 17.01
N GLN A 704 -5.39 6.64 17.03
CA GLN A 704 -6.27 7.75 17.43
C GLN A 704 -6.07 8.21 18.87
N GLU A 705 -5.82 7.28 19.79
CA GLU A 705 -5.53 7.63 21.18
C GLU A 705 -4.28 8.50 21.28
N PHE A 706 -3.20 8.10 20.60
CA PHE A 706 -1.96 8.89 20.55
C PHE A 706 -2.13 10.24 19.88
N ILE A 707 -2.88 10.33 18.77
CA ILE A 707 -3.16 11.61 18.12
C ILE A 707 -3.85 12.56 19.09
N LYS A 708 -4.83 12.07 19.86
CA LYS A 708 -5.53 12.87 20.88
C LYS A 708 -4.60 13.30 22.01
N GLU A 709 -3.76 12.39 22.52
CA GLU A 709 -2.75 12.72 23.53
C GLU A 709 -1.80 13.81 23.03
N MET A 710 -1.40 13.75 21.75
CA MET A 710 -0.56 14.79 21.16
C MET A 710 -1.30 16.11 20.95
N GLU A 711 -2.58 16.08 20.57
CA GLU A 711 -3.43 17.29 20.55
C GLU A 711 -3.51 17.93 21.94
N GLU A 712 -3.65 17.13 22.98
CA GLU A 712 -3.70 17.60 24.37
C GLU A 712 -2.37 18.19 24.81
N ILE A 713 -1.23 17.53 24.57
CA ILE A 713 0.11 18.04 24.87
C ILE A 713 0.34 19.39 24.17
N ILE A 714 0.08 19.47 22.87
CA ILE A 714 0.27 20.70 22.09
C ILE A 714 -0.65 21.81 22.60
N LYS A 715 -1.89 21.48 22.96
CA LYS A 715 -2.85 22.45 23.49
C LYS A 715 -2.49 22.95 24.89
N GLN A 716 -1.89 22.11 25.74
CA GLN A 716 -1.45 22.53 27.08
C GLN A 716 -0.33 23.59 27.02
N ASN A 717 0.54 23.48 26.01
CA ASN A 717 1.62 24.43 25.76
C ASN A 717 1.17 25.63 24.91
N GLU A 718 -0.10 25.68 24.48
CA GLU A 718 -0.66 26.74 23.65
C GLU A 718 -0.90 28.02 24.44
N GLY A 719 -0.39 29.16 23.94
CA GLY A 719 -0.63 30.47 24.55
C GLY A 719 0.08 30.68 25.89
N ASN A 720 0.79 29.66 26.39
CA ASN A 720 1.67 29.78 27.53
C ASN A 720 2.89 30.64 27.12
N THR A 721 3.02 31.83 27.70
CA THR A 721 4.17 32.72 27.46
C THR A 721 5.42 32.25 28.20
N ASP A 722 5.27 31.31 29.14
CA ASP A 722 6.33 30.78 30.00
C ASP A 722 6.90 29.45 29.48
N VAL A 723 6.52 29.00 28.27
CA VAL A 723 7.08 27.78 27.66
C VAL A 723 8.59 27.89 27.58
N THR A 724 9.28 26.89 28.14
CA THR A 724 10.74 26.91 28.26
C THR A 724 11.39 25.79 27.46
N LYS A 725 12.72 25.81 27.47
CA LYS A 725 13.53 24.72 26.95
C LYS A 725 13.28 23.39 27.65
N GLU A 726 12.84 23.41 28.90
CA GLU A 726 12.58 22.19 29.68
C GLU A 726 11.10 21.81 29.74
N ASP A 727 10.22 22.66 29.23
CA ASP A 727 8.76 22.51 29.28
C ASP A 727 8.18 22.88 27.91
N ASN A 728 8.14 21.90 27.01
CA ASN A 728 7.65 22.03 25.62
C ASN A 728 7.16 20.68 25.08
N SER A 729 6.39 20.74 23.99
CA SER A 729 5.66 19.59 23.45
C SER A 729 6.56 18.44 22.98
N ILE A 730 7.80 18.69 22.55
CA ILE A 730 8.74 17.61 22.18
C ILE A 730 9.25 16.89 23.43
N LYS A 731 9.56 17.63 24.48
CA LYS A 731 9.99 17.04 25.75
C LYS A 731 8.88 16.18 26.34
N ASP A 732 7.65 16.69 26.35
CA ASP A 732 6.47 15.97 26.83
C ASP A 732 6.20 14.70 26.01
N LEU A 733 6.30 14.80 24.68
CA LEU A 733 6.20 13.64 23.80
C LEU A 733 7.29 12.61 24.10
N LEU A 734 8.56 13.01 24.20
CA LEU A 734 9.65 12.08 24.53
C LEU A 734 9.45 11.40 25.88
N ASP A 735 8.96 12.13 26.89
CA ASP A 735 8.66 11.58 28.21
C ASP A 735 7.47 10.62 28.17
N HIS A 736 6.45 10.92 27.38
CA HIS A 736 5.34 10.02 27.10
C HIS A 736 5.84 8.72 26.44
N GLU A 737 6.61 8.83 25.35
CA GLU A 737 7.19 7.68 24.65
C GLU A 737 8.09 6.84 25.57
N GLN A 738 8.88 7.48 26.44
CA GLN A 738 9.73 6.81 27.40
C GLN A 738 8.92 6.00 28.42
N LYS A 739 7.81 6.56 28.93
CA LYS A 739 6.88 5.86 29.83
C LYS A 739 6.26 4.64 29.14
N GLU A 740 5.79 4.80 27.90
CA GLU A 740 5.21 3.68 27.14
C GLU A 740 6.26 2.61 26.81
N ALA A 741 7.50 2.98 26.49
CA ALA A 741 8.59 2.03 26.28
C ALA A 741 8.95 1.25 27.56
N GLN A 742 9.01 1.91 28.71
CA GLN A 742 9.24 1.26 30.02
C GLN A 742 8.11 0.31 30.38
N LYS A 743 6.87 0.70 30.12
CA LYS A 743 5.69 -0.15 30.32
C LYS A 743 5.71 -1.37 29.40
N CYS A 744 5.97 -1.20 28.10
CA CYS A 744 6.10 -2.29 27.12
C CYS A 744 7.17 -3.31 27.57
N THR A 745 8.36 -2.82 27.92
CA THR A 745 9.50 -3.68 28.32
C THR A 745 9.33 -4.33 29.70
N SER A 746 8.60 -3.72 30.63
CA SER A 746 8.31 -4.31 31.94
C SER A 746 7.27 -5.44 31.85
N ILE A 747 6.24 -5.30 31.02
CA ILE A 747 5.22 -6.35 30.76
C ILE A 747 5.81 -7.48 29.92
N HIS A 748 6.66 -7.15 28.94
CA HIS A 748 7.27 -8.07 28.00
C HIS A 748 8.77 -8.22 28.29
N ASN A 749 9.14 -8.60 29.51
CA ASN A 749 10.53 -8.62 29.97
C ASN A 749 11.30 -9.92 29.67
N VAL A 750 10.62 -11.03 29.34
CA VAL A 750 11.23 -12.35 29.07
C VAL A 750 10.68 -13.00 27.79
N ASP A 751 11.53 -13.75 27.07
CA ASP A 751 11.15 -14.63 25.96
C ASP A 751 11.78 -16.04 26.17
N PRO A 752 10.97 -17.11 26.27
CA PRO A 752 9.51 -17.12 26.19
C PRO A 752 8.84 -16.55 27.44
N CYS A 753 7.64 -15.96 27.25
CA CYS A 753 6.79 -15.53 28.36
C CYS A 753 6.53 -16.69 29.34
N PRO A 754 6.46 -16.43 30.66
CA PRO A 754 6.25 -17.47 31.65
C PRO A 754 4.94 -18.21 31.38
N LYS A 755 4.96 -19.55 31.36
CA LYS A 755 3.73 -20.35 31.28
C LYS A 755 2.96 -20.16 32.59
N LYS A 756 1.65 -19.92 32.50
CA LYS A 756 0.78 -19.94 33.69
C LYS A 756 0.88 -21.32 34.33
N THR A 757 1.18 -21.36 35.62
CA THR A 757 0.78 -22.48 36.48
C THR A 757 -0.75 -22.56 36.43
N THR A 758 -1.29 -23.60 35.79
CA THR A 758 -2.68 -23.99 35.98
C THR A 758 -2.85 -24.27 37.46
N LYS A 759 -3.60 -23.42 38.17
CA LYS A 759 -4.14 -23.79 39.48
C LYS A 759 -5.01 -25.02 39.25
N THR A 760 -4.52 -26.19 39.61
CA THR A 760 -5.35 -27.36 39.87
C THR A 760 -6.29 -26.96 41.00
N CYS A 761 -7.61 -27.02 40.77
CA CYS A 761 -8.56 -26.99 41.88
C CYS A 761 -8.26 -28.21 42.76
N GLN A 762 -7.94 -27.96 44.03
CA GLN A 762 -8.01 -28.98 45.08
C GLN A 762 -9.46 -29.16 45.51
#